data_AF-A0A8J2VGG1-F1
#
_entry.id   AF-A0A8J2VGG1-F1
#
_cell.length_a   1.000
_cell.length_b   1.000
_cell.length_c   1.000
_cell.angle_alpha   90.00
_cell.angle_beta   90.00
_cell.angle_gamma   90.00
#
_symmetry.space_group_name_H-M   'P 1'
#
loop_
_entity.id
_entity.type
_entity.pdbx_description
1 polymer ?
#
loop_
_entity_poly.entity_id
_entity_poly.type
_entity_poly.pdbx_seq_one_letter_code
_entity_poly.pdbx_strand_id
1 'polypeptide(L)'
;MKSLFLSLRKFKPSLMKNWILLLMFPCILSANEIQPKSVIKEVTVFLQGAQITSEVKVNLQAGSSKVLIKELSPNIDPNSIQVNGLQNVTIGSINFYTNFIEKKTASEKIIDFQNQRNELNREVAVLRNKIKGLEDEEVLLNANKKINTEQQNVTVERLSSYSKYYRDRIAELKTEMYDLNKSIEKLNNSISDINQELNKLRSNNTEQRGEILLDLESPSTVSLTLILKYNVSKAGWIPLYDIKAINTESPVALHYKANVYQDTGENWDNVNITLSTGNPTLNTVKPEVNPHYLNFVNPQTYTSQSRSRNKANYTYNPTVQSVSGIIVDETGLPLPGVNVILKGSGQGTQTDFDGRYTIDVTGGQELVYSYIGFETETLPVYASQMNLSLFADANDLNQVVVTGYSVERALNGKASGVAILEKDDVSQDIPVMIREENVTNVLFKISRKYSIPTSPSEVTTIEINTFNVPSEYEYYTAPLLVQNVYLTAKLKGWESFDLLPGEAKVYFAGSFAGNSFINPQLTEEELVLSLGIDPTLVVERKQVNDLKDRSFFGNTRIVKRNYEITLRNNKSSNVEITLLDRIPISQNRDIKVENLAYDNASYDDKNGVVTWKVDLPASSLEKRSISYEVKYPKDKFVNLD
;
A
#
# COMPACT_ATOMS: atom_id res chain seq x y z
N MET A 1 -2.37 -120.55 9.49
CA MET A 1 -2.14 -121.55 10.55
C MET A 1 -1.99 -120.79 11.86
N LYS A 2 -2.93 -120.95 12.82
CA LYS A 2 -3.08 -120.17 14.09
C LYS A 2 -3.26 -118.63 13.91
N SER A 3 -4.29 -117.90 14.37
CA SER A 3 -5.44 -118.03 15.31
C SER A 3 -5.24 -117.50 16.73
N LEU A 4 -6.28 -116.78 17.23
CA LEU A 4 -6.50 -116.23 18.60
C LEU A 4 -5.72 -114.95 19.01
N PHE A 5 -6.19 -114.13 19.98
CA PHE A 5 -7.53 -113.59 20.37
C PHE A 5 -7.35 -112.63 21.60
N LEU A 6 -8.42 -111.90 21.99
CA LEU A 6 -8.58 -110.98 23.16
C LEU A 6 -7.83 -109.63 23.07
N SER A 7 -8.42 -108.42 23.08
CA SER A 7 -9.74 -107.86 23.50
C SER A 7 -9.86 -107.38 24.97
N LEU A 8 -10.51 -106.21 25.16
CA LEU A 8 -11.03 -105.57 26.40
C LEU A 8 -9.99 -104.85 27.33
N ARG A 9 -10.26 -103.70 27.99
CA ARG A 9 -11.31 -102.63 27.85
C ARG A 9 -11.02 -101.41 28.78
N LYS A 10 -11.58 -100.22 28.43
CA LYS A 10 -12.01 -99.05 29.26
C LYS A 10 -11.15 -97.76 29.28
N PHE A 11 -11.85 -96.67 29.63
CA PHE A 11 -11.45 -95.31 30.04
C PHE A 11 -10.92 -94.26 29.02
N LYS A 12 -11.89 -93.54 28.43
CA LYS A 12 -11.92 -92.07 28.31
C LYS A 12 -12.75 -91.50 29.51
N PRO A 13 -12.86 -90.17 29.76
CA PRO A 13 -12.07 -89.03 29.26
C PRO A 13 -11.64 -87.98 30.33
N SER A 14 -10.48 -87.34 30.15
CA SER A 14 -10.07 -86.04 30.76
C SER A 14 -8.72 -85.63 30.16
N LEU A 15 -8.28 -84.37 30.04
CA LEU A 15 -8.83 -83.05 30.43
C LEU A 15 -8.12 -81.99 29.55
N MET A 16 -8.85 -80.96 29.04
CA MET A 16 -8.36 -79.62 28.64
C MET A 16 -7.12 -79.43 27.70
N LYS A 17 -6.89 -78.26 27.07
CA LYS A 17 -7.76 -77.32 26.32
C LYS A 17 -6.83 -76.45 25.46
N ASN A 18 -7.34 -75.94 24.34
CA ASN A 18 -6.75 -75.00 23.38
C ASN A 18 -5.35 -74.40 23.70
N TRP A 19 -4.35 -74.71 22.88
CA TRP A 19 -3.21 -73.81 22.68
C TRP A 19 -3.69 -72.60 21.88
N ILE A 20 -3.91 -71.46 22.55
CA ILE A 20 -4.17 -70.19 21.88
C ILE A 20 -2.82 -69.57 21.53
N LEU A 21 -2.54 -69.48 20.22
CA LEU A 21 -1.37 -68.77 19.72
C LEU A 21 -1.59 -67.26 19.92
N LEU A 22 -1.01 -66.69 20.98
CA LEU A 22 -1.13 -65.27 21.29
C LEU A 22 -0.27 -64.45 20.32
N LEU A 23 -0.84 -64.13 19.16
CA LEU A 23 -0.29 -63.14 18.23
C LEU A 23 -0.30 -61.76 18.89
N MET A 24 0.83 -61.42 19.51
CA MET A 24 1.17 -60.05 19.90
C MET A 24 1.33 -59.20 18.63
N PHE A 25 0.21 -58.72 18.10
CA PHE A 25 0.22 -57.59 17.17
C PHE A 25 0.85 -56.40 17.88
N PRO A 26 1.92 -55.78 17.34
CA PRO A 26 2.35 -54.48 17.80
C PRO A 26 1.21 -53.51 17.51
N CYS A 27 0.51 -53.07 18.56
CA CYS A 27 -0.49 -52.02 18.43
C CYS A 27 0.27 -50.70 18.25
N ILE A 28 0.69 -50.44 17.01
CA ILE A 28 1.22 -49.15 16.60
C ILE A 28 0.05 -48.17 16.69
N LEU A 29 -0.08 -47.51 17.84
CA LEU A 29 -0.86 -46.28 17.92
C LEU A 29 -0.15 -45.24 17.06
N SER A 30 -0.49 -45.21 15.78
CA SER A 30 -0.34 -43.98 15.00
C SER A 30 -1.19 -42.94 15.72
N ALA A 31 -0.54 -41.89 16.23
CA ALA A 31 -1.27 -40.73 16.75
C ALA A 31 -2.13 -40.20 15.58
N ASN A 32 -3.45 -40.31 15.70
CA ASN A 32 -4.35 -39.88 14.65
C ASN A 32 -4.23 -38.37 14.52
N GLU A 33 -3.79 -37.90 13.35
CA GLU A 33 -3.76 -36.48 13.03
C GLU A 33 -5.18 -36.00 12.77
N ILE A 34 -5.64 -35.07 13.60
CA ILE A 34 -6.98 -34.51 13.52
C ILE A 34 -6.89 -33.21 12.71
N GLN A 35 -7.67 -33.09 11.64
CA GLN A 35 -7.70 -31.90 10.78
C GLN A 35 -9.05 -31.16 10.94
N PRO A 36 -9.25 -30.38 12.02
CA PRO A 36 -10.48 -29.62 12.23
C PRO A 36 -10.49 -28.33 11.40
N LYS A 37 -11.69 -27.84 11.05
CA LYS A 37 -11.84 -26.56 10.35
C LYS A 37 -11.78 -25.37 11.33
N SER A 38 -10.99 -24.36 10.97
CA SER A 38 -11.02 -23.01 11.56
C SER A 38 -12.23 -22.23 11.03
N VAL A 39 -12.89 -21.47 11.90
CA VAL A 39 -13.98 -20.55 11.53
C VAL A 39 -13.76 -19.21 12.22
N ILE A 40 -13.34 -18.19 11.46
CA ILE A 40 -13.18 -16.81 11.96
C ILE A 40 -14.51 -16.32 12.54
N LYS A 41 -14.45 -15.64 13.70
CA LYS A 41 -15.59 -14.99 14.35
C LYS A 41 -15.44 -13.49 14.42
N GLU A 42 -14.24 -13.04 14.77
CA GLU A 42 -13.95 -11.64 15.05
C GLU A 42 -12.59 -11.28 14.44
N VAL A 43 -12.50 -10.06 13.92
CA VAL A 43 -11.25 -9.48 13.41
C VAL A 43 -11.06 -8.11 14.06
N THR A 44 -9.92 -7.92 14.72
CA THR A 44 -9.48 -6.59 15.15
C THR A 44 -8.51 -6.06 14.11
N VAL A 45 -8.92 -5.08 13.32
CA VAL A 45 -8.08 -4.47 12.28
C VAL A 45 -7.29 -3.33 12.92
N PHE A 46 -5.98 -3.31 12.72
CA PHE A 46 -5.08 -2.24 13.16
C PHE A 46 -4.77 -1.30 11.99
N LEU A 47 -4.14 -0.16 12.24
CA LEU A 47 -3.65 0.70 11.14
C LEU A 47 -2.66 -0.05 10.22
N GLN A 48 -1.95 -1.03 10.76
CA GLN A 48 -1.12 -1.99 10.02
C GLN A 48 -1.30 -3.39 10.63
N GLY A 49 -1.73 -4.35 9.81
CA GLY A 49 -2.07 -5.71 10.22
C GLY A 49 -3.48 -5.87 10.79
N ALA A 50 -3.84 -7.10 11.15
CA ALA A 50 -5.07 -7.43 11.87
C ALA A 50 -4.83 -8.60 12.83
N GLN A 51 -5.63 -8.70 13.90
CA GLN A 51 -5.73 -9.90 14.73
C GLN A 51 -6.99 -10.68 14.36
N ILE A 52 -6.80 -11.92 13.93
CA ILE A 52 -7.86 -12.89 13.68
C ILE A 52 -8.21 -13.60 14.99
N THR A 53 -9.49 -13.80 15.26
CA THR A 53 -9.99 -14.71 16.31
C THR A 53 -10.93 -15.72 15.67
N SER A 54 -10.58 -17.01 15.76
CA SER A 54 -11.36 -18.12 15.19
C SER A 54 -11.71 -19.20 16.21
N GLU A 55 -12.80 -19.93 15.94
CA GLU A 55 -13.16 -21.16 16.65
C GLU A 55 -12.64 -22.38 15.91
N VAL A 56 -12.08 -23.33 16.65
CA VAL A 56 -11.67 -24.66 16.16
C VAL A 56 -12.28 -25.72 17.06
N LYS A 57 -13.13 -26.60 16.51
CA LYS A 57 -13.82 -27.65 17.27
C LYS A 57 -13.11 -28.99 17.10
N VAL A 58 -12.67 -29.58 18.21
CA VAL A 58 -11.82 -30.79 18.21
C VAL A 58 -12.30 -31.78 19.27
N ASN A 59 -12.23 -33.08 18.95
CA ASN A 59 -12.52 -34.18 19.87
C ASN A 59 -11.24 -34.97 20.10
N LEU A 60 -10.69 -34.89 21.31
CA LEU A 60 -9.46 -35.57 21.70
C LEU A 60 -9.78 -36.87 22.43
N GLN A 61 -8.90 -37.86 22.30
CA GLN A 61 -8.88 -39.04 23.17
C GLN A 61 -7.89 -38.83 24.31
N ALA A 62 -7.87 -39.73 25.29
CA ALA A 62 -6.81 -39.74 26.30
C ALA A 62 -5.45 -40.03 25.66
N GLY A 63 -4.41 -39.29 26.06
CA GLY A 63 -3.06 -39.35 25.51
C GLY A 63 -2.75 -38.21 24.52
N SER A 64 -1.64 -38.39 23.80
CA SER A 64 -1.13 -37.42 22.83
C SER A 64 -1.91 -37.42 21.51
N SER A 65 -2.24 -36.23 21.01
CA SER A 65 -2.99 -36.00 19.77
C SER A 65 -2.36 -34.88 18.96
N LYS A 66 -2.19 -35.09 17.65
CA LYS A 66 -1.76 -34.04 16.71
C LYS A 66 -2.97 -33.38 16.07
N VAL A 67 -3.04 -32.05 16.12
CA VAL A 67 -4.14 -31.27 15.54
C VAL A 67 -3.58 -30.31 14.50
N LEU A 68 -3.86 -30.57 13.23
CA LEU A 68 -3.33 -29.81 12.09
C LEU A 68 -4.45 -28.97 11.47
N ILE A 69 -4.40 -27.66 11.74
CA ILE A 69 -5.38 -26.68 11.30
C ILE A 69 -4.89 -26.08 9.97
N LYS A 70 -5.68 -26.26 8.90
CA LYS A 70 -5.32 -25.88 7.52
C LYS A 70 -6.18 -24.74 6.99
N GLU A 71 -5.88 -24.32 5.75
CA GLU A 71 -6.55 -23.24 5.02
C GLU A 71 -6.36 -21.84 5.65
N LEU A 72 -5.39 -21.67 6.56
CA LEU A 72 -5.12 -20.41 7.25
C LEU A 72 -4.31 -19.44 6.39
N SER A 73 -4.17 -18.20 6.85
CA SER A 73 -3.32 -17.18 6.25
C SER A 73 -1.85 -17.64 6.20
N PRO A 74 -1.13 -17.50 5.06
CA PRO A 74 0.32 -17.65 5.04
C PRO A 74 1.06 -16.44 5.64
N ASN A 75 0.35 -15.36 6.00
CA ASN A 75 0.90 -14.08 6.45
C ASN A 75 0.87 -13.91 7.99
N ILE A 76 0.71 -15.00 8.74
CA ILE A 76 0.66 -15.06 10.21
C ILE A 76 2.03 -14.73 10.81
N ASP A 77 2.07 -13.90 11.85
CA ASP A 77 3.23 -13.82 12.76
C ASP A 77 3.23 -15.04 13.70
N PRO A 78 4.20 -15.96 13.62
CA PRO A 78 4.20 -17.18 14.44
C PRO A 78 4.27 -16.89 15.95
N ASN A 79 4.84 -15.76 16.36
CA ASN A 79 5.00 -15.38 17.77
C ASN A 79 3.69 -14.87 18.38
N SER A 80 2.71 -14.52 17.55
CA SER A 80 1.41 -14.01 17.96
C SER A 80 0.36 -15.10 18.23
N ILE A 81 0.68 -16.37 17.93
CA ILE A 81 -0.28 -17.47 17.98
C ILE A 81 -0.62 -17.82 19.45
N GLN A 82 -1.91 -17.71 19.80
CA GLN A 82 -2.46 -18.04 21.12
C GLN A 82 -3.61 -19.04 20.96
N VAL A 83 -3.70 -20.01 21.88
CA VAL A 83 -4.73 -21.07 21.87
C VAL A 83 -5.38 -21.14 23.25
N ASN A 84 -6.62 -20.68 23.33
CA ASN A 84 -7.44 -20.67 24.54
C ASN A 84 -8.53 -21.74 24.48
N GLY A 85 -9.20 -22.03 25.61
CA GLY A 85 -10.30 -23.00 25.69
C GLY A 85 -9.88 -24.45 25.98
N LEU A 86 -8.63 -24.67 26.39
CA LEU A 86 -7.99 -25.98 26.60
C LEU A 86 -8.58 -26.86 27.73
N GLN A 87 -9.32 -26.27 28.67
CA GLN A 87 -9.80 -26.95 29.89
C GLN A 87 -8.66 -27.58 30.71
N ASN A 88 -8.52 -28.91 30.68
CA ASN A 88 -7.49 -29.69 31.39
C ASN A 88 -6.44 -30.31 30.43
N VAL A 89 -6.46 -29.93 29.15
CA VAL A 89 -5.52 -30.38 28.12
C VAL A 89 -4.30 -29.46 28.09
N THR A 90 -3.11 -30.03 27.94
CA THR A 90 -1.86 -29.26 27.87
C THR A 90 -1.32 -29.21 26.44
N ILE A 91 -0.83 -28.04 26.02
CA ILE A 91 -0.10 -27.87 24.76
C ILE A 91 1.35 -28.34 24.98
N GLY A 92 1.80 -29.28 24.15
CA GLY A 92 3.22 -29.68 24.07
C GLY A 92 4.00 -28.83 23.07
N SER A 93 3.40 -28.49 21.92
CA SER A 93 4.02 -27.61 20.92
C SER A 93 2.98 -26.84 20.09
N ILE A 94 3.41 -25.71 19.54
CA ILE A 94 2.71 -24.94 18.49
C ILE A 94 3.74 -24.72 17.38
N ASN A 95 3.44 -25.17 16.16
CA ASN A 95 4.28 -24.93 14.99
C ASN A 95 3.43 -24.32 13.87
N PHE A 96 4.01 -23.37 13.14
CA PHE A 96 3.42 -22.78 11.95
C PHE A 96 4.25 -23.14 10.71
N TYR A 97 3.56 -23.49 9.62
CA TYR A 97 4.16 -23.83 8.33
C TYR A 97 3.43 -23.11 7.20
N THR A 98 4.14 -22.80 6.11
CA THR A 98 3.54 -22.32 4.86
C THR A 98 3.65 -23.40 3.80
N ASN A 99 2.53 -23.65 3.11
CA ASN A 99 2.38 -24.71 2.11
C ASN A 99 1.82 -24.13 0.79
N PHE A 100 2.07 -24.80 -0.34
CA PHE A 100 1.63 -24.39 -1.67
C PHE A 100 0.58 -25.36 -2.21
N ILE A 101 -0.63 -24.87 -2.49
CA ILE A 101 -1.78 -25.68 -2.93
C ILE A 101 -2.15 -25.31 -4.37
N GLU A 102 -2.39 -26.29 -5.24
CA GLU A 102 -2.86 -26.02 -6.61
C GLU A 102 -4.34 -25.64 -6.66
N LYS A 103 -4.66 -24.57 -7.39
CA LYS A 103 -6.04 -24.06 -7.52
C LYS A 103 -6.83 -24.89 -8.54
N LYS A 104 -7.57 -25.90 -8.07
CA LYS A 104 -8.39 -26.82 -8.91
C LYS A 104 -9.17 -26.13 -10.04
N THR A 105 -9.84 -25.01 -9.77
CA THR A 105 -10.63 -24.25 -10.75
C THR A 105 -9.78 -23.58 -11.85
N ALA A 106 -8.52 -23.24 -11.56
CA ALA A 106 -7.56 -22.78 -12.57
C ALA A 106 -7.16 -23.95 -13.49
N SER A 107 -6.91 -25.14 -12.93
CA SER A 107 -6.57 -26.35 -13.70
C SER A 107 -7.67 -26.71 -14.72
N GLU A 108 -8.95 -26.63 -14.33
CA GLU A 108 -10.09 -26.87 -15.24
C GLU A 108 -10.14 -25.85 -16.39
N LYS A 109 -9.99 -24.54 -16.11
CA LYS A 109 -9.92 -23.49 -17.14
C LYS A 109 -8.69 -23.60 -18.05
N ILE A 110 -7.55 -24.03 -17.49
CA ILE A 110 -6.31 -24.25 -18.23
C ILE A 110 -6.46 -25.39 -19.26
N ILE A 111 -7.30 -26.40 -18.99
CA ILE A 111 -7.61 -27.47 -19.94
C ILE A 111 -8.53 -26.95 -21.06
N ASP A 112 -9.58 -26.21 -20.73
CA ASP A 112 -10.52 -25.67 -21.72
C ASP A 112 -9.84 -24.72 -22.71
N PHE A 113 -9.08 -23.72 -22.23
CA PHE A 113 -8.32 -22.83 -23.11
C PHE A 113 -7.25 -23.55 -23.95
N GLN A 114 -6.68 -24.65 -23.47
CA GLN A 114 -5.81 -25.49 -24.31
C GLN A 114 -6.59 -26.16 -25.45
N ASN A 115 -7.79 -26.67 -25.20
CA ASN A 115 -8.64 -27.26 -26.22
C ASN A 115 -9.05 -26.23 -27.28
N GLN A 116 -9.53 -25.05 -26.87
CA GLN A 116 -9.89 -23.96 -27.77
C GLN A 116 -8.71 -23.56 -28.67
N ARG A 117 -7.53 -23.35 -28.08
CA ARG A 117 -6.30 -23.00 -28.81
C ARG A 117 -5.89 -24.11 -29.79
N ASN A 118 -6.06 -25.38 -29.45
CA ASN A 118 -5.69 -26.49 -30.32
C ASN A 118 -6.59 -26.55 -31.57
N GLU A 119 -7.90 -26.26 -31.44
CA GLU A 119 -8.81 -26.22 -32.59
C GLU A 119 -8.55 -24.99 -33.49
N LEU A 120 -8.25 -23.81 -32.94
CA LEU A 120 -7.83 -22.65 -33.73
C LEU A 120 -6.53 -22.93 -34.53
N ASN A 121 -5.59 -23.68 -33.96
CA ASN A 121 -4.38 -24.11 -34.68
C ASN A 121 -4.70 -25.09 -35.83
N ARG A 122 -5.71 -25.95 -35.65
CA ARG A 122 -6.22 -26.85 -36.70
C ARG A 122 -6.87 -26.05 -37.83
N GLU A 123 -7.65 -25.02 -37.53
CA GLU A 123 -8.20 -24.12 -38.55
C GLU A 123 -7.10 -23.40 -39.33
N VAL A 124 -6.09 -22.83 -38.65
CA VAL A 124 -4.92 -22.22 -39.32
C VAL A 124 -4.21 -23.21 -40.24
N ALA A 125 -4.06 -24.48 -39.84
CA ALA A 125 -3.47 -25.51 -40.70
C ALA A 125 -4.33 -25.81 -41.94
N VAL A 126 -5.67 -25.87 -41.79
CA VAL A 126 -6.60 -26.04 -42.93
C VAL A 126 -6.51 -24.86 -43.91
N LEU A 127 -6.44 -23.62 -43.42
CA LEU A 127 -6.28 -22.45 -44.29
C LEU A 127 -4.92 -22.41 -45.00
N ARG A 128 -3.83 -22.79 -44.33
CA ARG A 128 -2.49 -22.94 -44.96
C ARG A 128 -2.51 -23.99 -46.07
N ASN A 129 -3.19 -25.12 -45.88
CA ASN A 129 -3.33 -26.15 -46.91
C ASN A 129 -4.11 -25.64 -48.13
N LYS A 130 -5.11 -24.76 -47.95
CA LYS A 130 -5.81 -24.09 -49.07
C LYS A 130 -4.87 -23.15 -49.83
N ILE A 131 -4.15 -22.27 -49.12
CA ILE A 131 -3.16 -21.36 -49.73
C ILE A 131 -2.15 -22.15 -50.55
N LYS A 132 -1.65 -23.28 -50.03
CA LYS A 132 -0.67 -24.11 -50.73
C LYS A 132 -1.19 -24.66 -52.07
N GLY A 133 -2.47 -25.04 -52.14
CA GLY A 133 -3.11 -25.45 -53.39
C GLY A 133 -3.20 -24.30 -54.43
N LEU A 134 -3.46 -23.08 -53.98
CA LEU A 134 -3.50 -21.89 -54.85
C LEU A 134 -2.09 -21.50 -55.35
N GLU A 135 -1.05 -21.65 -54.51
CA GLU A 135 0.35 -21.49 -54.93
C GLU A 135 0.74 -22.50 -56.02
N ASP A 136 0.33 -23.76 -55.88
CA ASP A 136 0.66 -24.80 -56.86
C ASP A 136 -0.10 -24.60 -58.18
N GLU A 137 -1.33 -24.06 -58.15
CA GLU A 137 -2.03 -23.59 -59.36
C GLU A 137 -1.30 -22.39 -60.01
N GLU A 138 -0.86 -21.41 -59.22
CA GLU A 138 -0.07 -20.27 -59.72
C GLU A 138 1.24 -20.73 -60.37
N VAL A 139 1.95 -21.70 -59.77
CA VAL A 139 3.18 -22.27 -60.35
C VAL A 139 2.89 -22.94 -61.70
N LEU A 140 1.80 -23.70 -61.80
CA LEU A 140 1.36 -24.34 -63.04
C LEU A 140 1.01 -23.30 -64.12
N LEU A 141 0.29 -22.23 -63.77
CA LEU A 141 -0.03 -21.14 -64.69
C LEU A 141 1.24 -20.37 -65.13
N ASN A 142 2.21 -20.17 -64.23
CA ASN A 142 3.49 -19.54 -64.55
C ASN A 142 4.34 -20.38 -65.50
N ALA A 143 4.42 -21.71 -65.31
CA ALA A 143 5.17 -22.61 -66.17
C ALA A 143 4.67 -22.61 -67.62
N ASN A 144 3.34 -22.49 -67.81
CA ASN A 144 2.69 -22.54 -69.12
C ASN A 144 2.76 -21.22 -69.92
N LYS A 145 3.40 -20.16 -69.41
CA LYS A 145 3.56 -18.86 -70.11
C LYS A 145 4.27 -18.92 -71.47
N LYS A 146 5.02 -20.00 -71.75
CA LYS A 146 5.82 -20.15 -72.97
C LYS A 146 4.93 -20.57 -74.14
N ILE A 147 4.48 -19.60 -74.93
CA ILE A 147 3.79 -19.85 -76.20
C ILE A 147 4.84 -20.35 -77.21
N ASN A 148 4.74 -21.62 -77.61
CA ASN A 148 5.62 -22.19 -78.63
C ASN A 148 5.24 -21.67 -80.02
N THR A 149 6.12 -20.87 -80.61
CA THR A 149 5.92 -20.21 -81.91
C THR A 149 6.23 -21.08 -83.13
N GLU A 150 6.81 -22.27 -82.94
CA GLU A 150 7.40 -23.05 -84.06
C GLU A 150 6.38 -23.91 -84.83
N GLN A 151 5.16 -24.11 -84.33
CA GLN A 151 4.20 -25.08 -84.91
C GLN A 151 2.74 -24.62 -84.97
N GLN A 152 2.38 -23.38 -84.58
CA GLN A 152 1.00 -22.88 -84.68
C GLN A 152 0.95 -21.41 -85.10
N ASN A 153 -0.03 -21.05 -85.94
CA ASN A 153 -0.34 -19.65 -86.24
C ASN A 153 -0.89 -18.96 -84.98
N VAL A 154 -0.07 -18.10 -84.37
CA VAL A 154 -0.42 -17.31 -83.19
C VAL A 154 -1.07 -16.00 -83.64
N THR A 155 -2.40 -15.89 -83.52
CA THR A 155 -3.13 -14.66 -83.87
C THR A 155 -3.23 -13.69 -82.69
N VAL A 156 -3.49 -12.41 -82.97
CA VAL A 156 -3.60 -11.35 -81.95
C VAL A 156 -4.78 -11.59 -81.01
N GLU A 157 -5.88 -12.13 -81.51
CA GLU A 157 -7.09 -12.47 -80.75
C GLU A 157 -6.80 -13.60 -79.76
N ARG A 158 -6.02 -14.61 -80.17
CA ARG A 158 -5.61 -15.74 -79.33
C ARG A 158 -4.61 -15.30 -78.24
N LEU A 159 -3.66 -14.42 -78.59
CA LEU A 159 -2.76 -13.78 -77.62
C LEU A 159 -3.53 -12.94 -76.60
N SER A 160 -4.47 -12.11 -77.07
CA SER A 160 -5.32 -11.27 -76.22
C SER A 160 -6.15 -12.11 -75.26
N SER A 161 -6.80 -13.18 -75.76
CA SER A 161 -7.61 -14.10 -74.96
C SER A 161 -6.79 -14.82 -73.88
N TYR A 162 -5.62 -15.35 -74.23
CA TYR A 162 -4.72 -16.01 -73.28
C TYR A 162 -4.15 -15.02 -72.24
N SER A 163 -3.75 -13.82 -72.68
CA SER A 163 -3.27 -12.73 -71.82
C SER A 163 -4.36 -12.17 -70.90
N LYS A 164 -5.63 -12.23 -71.31
CA LYS A 164 -6.76 -11.91 -70.45
C LYS A 164 -6.99 -13.00 -69.40
N TYR A 165 -7.15 -14.25 -69.82
CA TYR A 165 -7.34 -15.38 -68.90
C TYR A 165 -6.24 -15.46 -67.83
N TYR A 166 -4.97 -15.37 -68.23
CA TYR A 166 -3.84 -15.41 -67.29
C TYR A 166 -3.89 -14.26 -66.27
N ARG A 167 -4.20 -13.04 -66.72
CA ARG A 167 -4.30 -11.84 -65.87
C ARG A 167 -5.45 -11.94 -64.88
N ASP A 168 -6.63 -12.35 -65.36
CA ASP A 168 -7.84 -12.47 -64.56
C ASP A 168 -7.64 -13.56 -63.49
N ARG A 169 -7.23 -14.78 -63.87
CA ARG A 169 -7.07 -15.91 -62.94
C ARG A 169 -5.96 -15.68 -61.91
N ILE A 170 -4.87 -15.01 -62.26
CA ILE A 170 -3.84 -14.64 -61.27
C ILE A 170 -4.35 -13.58 -60.29
N ALA A 171 -5.18 -12.63 -60.74
CA ALA A 171 -5.81 -11.67 -59.84
C ALA A 171 -6.79 -12.36 -58.86
N GLU A 172 -7.58 -13.33 -59.33
CA GLU A 172 -8.41 -14.19 -58.48
C GLU A 172 -7.57 -14.94 -57.45
N LEU A 173 -6.56 -15.71 -57.88
CA LEU A 173 -5.70 -16.50 -56.98
C LEU A 173 -5.02 -15.64 -55.92
N LYS A 174 -4.47 -14.48 -56.29
CA LYS A 174 -3.86 -13.55 -55.31
C LYS A 174 -4.88 -12.96 -54.34
N THR A 175 -6.13 -12.75 -54.77
CA THR A 175 -7.20 -12.27 -53.90
C THR A 175 -7.63 -13.35 -52.91
N GLU A 176 -7.87 -14.59 -53.37
CA GLU A 176 -8.17 -15.74 -52.50
C GLU A 176 -7.04 -15.99 -51.48
N MET A 177 -5.77 -15.99 -51.92
CA MET A 177 -4.62 -16.11 -51.02
C MET A 177 -4.56 -14.97 -49.99
N TYR A 178 -4.90 -13.74 -50.37
CA TYR A 178 -4.92 -12.60 -49.44
C TYR A 178 -6.01 -12.75 -48.36
N ASP A 179 -7.25 -13.09 -48.74
CA ASP A 179 -8.34 -13.26 -47.78
C ASP A 179 -8.15 -14.50 -46.88
N LEU A 180 -7.50 -15.57 -47.38
CA LEU A 180 -7.08 -16.70 -46.56
C LEU A 180 -5.99 -16.31 -45.55
N ASN A 181 -4.99 -15.52 -45.95
CA ASN A 181 -3.96 -15.01 -45.03
C ASN A 181 -4.55 -14.08 -43.96
N LYS A 182 -5.44 -13.16 -44.35
CA LYS A 182 -6.20 -12.28 -43.44
C LYS A 182 -7.11 -13.05 -42.47
N SER A 183 -7.55 -14.25 -42.85
CA SER A 183 -8.29 -15.16 -41.96
C SER A 183 -7.35 -15.88 -40.99
N ILE A 184 -6.17 -16.32 -41.44
CA ILE A 184 -5.09 -16.86 -40.58
C ILE A 184 -4.63 -15.81 -39.55
N GLU A 185 -4.50 -14.54 -39.93
CA GLU A 185 -4.13 -13.44 -39.04
C GLU A 185 -5.10 -13.31 -37.86
N LYS A 186 -6.42 -13.29 -38.12
CA LYS A 186 -7.46 -13.26 -37.07
C LYS A 186 -7.38 -14.45 -36.11
N LEU A 187 -7.16 -15.65 -36.64
CA LEU A 187 -7.02 -16.86 -35.84
C LEU A 187 -5.73 -16.82 -34.98
N ASN A 188 -4.62 -16.33 -35.54
CA ASN A 188 -3.36 -16.15 -34.80
C ASN A 188 -3.50 -15.12 -33.67
N ASN A 189 -4.25 -14.04 -33.87
CA ASN A 189 -4.55 -13.07 -32.82
C ASN A 189 -5.36 -13.73 -31.69
N SER A 190 -6.41 -14.48 -32.03
CA SER A 190 -7.20 -15.25 -31.05
C SER A 190 -6.34 -16.28 -30.28
N ILE A 191 -5.38 -16.93 -30.96
CA ILE A 191 -4.40 -17.83 -30.34
C ILE A 191 -3.44 -17.06 -29.42
N SER A 192 -3.05 -15.84 -29.76
CA SER A 192 -2.22 -14.97 -28.90
C SER A 192 -2.95 -14.63 -27.60
N ASP A 193 -4.20 -14.17 -27.70
CA ASP A 193 -5.02 -13.78 -26.55
C ASP A 193 -5.24 -14.95 -25.59
N ILE A 194 -5.56 -16.14 -26.11
CA ILE A 194 -5.70 -17.36 -25.30
C ILE A 194 -4.38 -17.77 -24.65
N ASN A 195 -3.23 -17.59 -25.31
CA ASN A 195 -1.93 -17.85 -24.68
C ASN A 195 -1.60 -16.83 -23.58
N GLN A 196 -2.04 -15.57 -23.68
CA GLN A 196 -1.92 -14.59 -22.60
C GLN A 196 -2.76 -14.99 -21.38
N GLU A 197 -4.02 -15.39 -21.57
CA GLU A 197 -4.86 -15.88 -20.48
C GLU A 197 -4.33 -17.17 -19.85
N LEU A 198 -3.83 -18.12 -20.64
CA LEU A 198 -3.15 -19.32 -20.14
C LEU A 198 -1.92 -18.98 -19.28
N ASN A 199 -1.15 -17.94 -19.64
CA ASN A 199 0.00 -17.52 -18.86
C ASN A 199 -0.41 -16.84 -17.54
N LYS A 200 -1.45 -15.99 -17.55
CA LYS A 200 -2.04 -15.40 -16.32
C LYS A 200 -2.53 -16.49 -15.37
N LEU A 201 -3.29 -17.47 -15.87
CA LEU A 201 -3.80 -18.58 -15.07
C LEU A 201 -2.67 -19.45 -14.49
N ARG A 202 -1.62 -19.73 -15.27
CA ARG A 202 -0.46 -20.51 -14.81
C ARG A 202 0.32 -19.80 -13.71
N SER A 203 0.55 -18.49 -13.84
CA SER A 203 1.22 -17.69 -12.80
C SER A 203 0.46 -17.70 -11.47
N ASN A 204 -0.86 -17.87 -11.53
CA ASN A 204 -1.75 -17.87 -10.37
C ASN A 204 -2.23 -19.29 -9.98
N ASN A 205 -1.60 -20.36 -10.49
CA ASN A 205 -2.10 -21.74 -10.31
C ASN A 205 -1.76 -22.34 -8.93
N THR A 206 -0.78 -21.78 -8.21
CA THR A 206 -0.50 -22.16 -6.81
C THR A 206 -0.95 -21.05 -5.86
N GLU A 207 -1.35 -21.44 -4.65
CA GLU A 207 -1.70 -20.53 -3.58
C GLU A 207 -0.95 -20.89 -2.30
N GLN A 208 -0.38 -19.90 -1.62
CA GLN A 208 0.19 -20.11 -0.30
C GLN A 208 -0.92 -20.19 0.75
N ARG A 209 -0.80 -21.15 1.66
CA ARG A 209 -1.63 -21.28 2.87
C ARG A 209 -0.78 -21.54 4.08
N GLY A 210 -1.22 -20.98 5.21
CA GLY A 210 -0.72 -21.33 6.52
C GLY A 210 -1.34 -22.64 7.03
N GLU A 211 -0.54 -23.40 7.76
CA GLU A 211 -0.98 -24.54 8.54
C GLU A 211 -0.42 -24.42 9.96
N ILE A 212 -1.25 -24.60 10.99
CA ILE A 212 -0.84 -24.64 12.40
C ILE A 212 -0.95 -26.07 12.91
N LEU A 213 0.17 -26.63 13.35
CA LEU A 213 0.24 -27.92 14.03
C LEU A 213 0.32 -27.71 15.54
N LEU A 214 -0.66 -28.24 16.27
CA LEU A 214 -0.67 -28.32 17.73
C LEU A 214 -0.40 -29.75 18.16
N ASP A 215 0.61 -29.97 19.01
CA ASP A 215 0.73 -31.20 19.79
C ASP A 215 -0.02 -31.00 21.11
N LEU A 216 -1.10 -31.76 21.33
CA LEU A 216 -1.97 -31.66 22.52
C LEU A 216 -1.93 -32.96 23.33
N GLU A 217 -1.80 -32.86 24.64
CA GLU A 217 -1.83 -34.00 25.57
C GLU A 217 -3.08 -33.90 26.47
N SER A 218 -3.97 -34.90 26.39
CA SER A 218 -5.24 -34.90 27.13
C SER A 218 -5.31 -36.03 28.16
N PRO A 219 -5.66 -35.77 29.44
CA PRO A 219 -5.77 -36.82 30.46
C PRO A 219 -7.01 -37.73 30.26
N SER A 220 -7.96 -37.34 29.42
CA SER A 220 -9.21 -38.07 29.17
C SER A 220 -9.77 -37.77 27.77
N THR A 221 -10.71 -38.57 27.28
CA THR A 221 -11.49 -38.20 26.09
C THR A 221 -12.29 -36.92 26.37
N VAL A 222 -12.20 -35.91 25.50
CA VAL A 222 -12.80 -34.58 25.70
C VAL A 222 -13.13 -33.88 24.38
N SER A 223 -14.22 -33.11 24.37
CA SER A 223 -14.60 -32.22 23.27
C SER A 223 -14.28 -30.77 23.63
N LEU A 224 -13.44 -30.11 22.83
CA LEU A 224 -13.03 -28.72 23.02
C LEU A 224 -13.54 -27.84 21.88
N THR A 225 -13.90 -26.60 22.21
CA THR A 225 -13.92 -25.49 21.25
C THR A 225 -12.73 -24.60 21.61
N LEU A 226 -11.64 -24.77 20.88
CA LEU A 226 -10.46 -23.93 21.02
C LEU A 226 -10.75 -22.55 20.41
N ILE A 227 -10.31 -21.51 21.08
CA ILE A 227 -10.30 -20.14 20.56
C ILE A 227 -8.86 -19.86 20.13
N LEU A 228 -8.63 -19.85 18.83
CA LEU A 228 -7.35 -19.56 18.21
C LEU A 228 -7.28 -18.06 17.91
N LYS A 229 -6.18 -17.41 18.32
CA LYS A 229 -5.87 -16.02 17.99
C LYS A 229 -4.50 -15.91 17.35
N TYR A 230 -4.37 -15.03 16.37
CA TYR A 230 -3.10 -14.72 15.71
C TYR A 230 -3.17 -13.36 14.99
N ASN A 231 -2.03 -12.71 14.87
CA ASN A 231 -1.86 -11.50 14.07
C ASN A 231 -1.47 -11.91 12.64
N VAL A 232 -2.03 -11.21 11.64
CA VAL A 232 -1.69 -11.32 10.23
C VAL A 232 -1.17 -9.99 9.70
N SER A 233 -0.14 -10.06 8.87
CA SER A 233 0.29 -8.96 8.00
C SER A 233 -0.59 -8.90 6.74
N LYS A 234 -0.36 -7.91 5.86
CA LYS A 234 -1.18 -7.60 4.67
C LYS A 234 -2.66 -7.25 4.92
N ALA A 235 -3.03 -6.92 6.15
CA ALA A 235 -4.29 -6.26 6.46
C ALA A 235 -4.04 -4.83 6.98
N GLY A 236 -5.10 -4.04 7.09
CA GLY A 236 -5.08 -2.78 7.83
C GLY A 236 -6.33 -1.94 7.60
N TRP A 237 -6.38 -0.76 8.20
CA TRP A 237 -7.41 0.23 7.91
C TRP A 237 -6.84 1.65 7.80
N ILE A 238 -7.39 2.43 6.89
CA ILE A 238 -7.02 3.83 6.63
C ILE A 238 -8.19 4.73 7.05
N PRO A 239 -7.97 5.74 7.93
CA PRO A 239 -9.00 6.71 8.28
C PRO A 239 -9.35 7.60 7.07
N LEU A 240 -10.64 7.84 6.86
CA LEU A 240 -11.13 8.84 5.91
C LEU A 240 -12.40 9.52 6.41
N TYR A 241 -12.66 10.72 5.87
CA TYR A 241 -13.78 11.56 6.31
C TYR A 241 -14.64 12.06 5.14
N ASP A 242 -15.96 12.18 5.35
CA ASP A 242 -16.74 13.18 4.61
C ASP A 242 -17.01 14.37 5.56
N ILE A 243 -16.66 15.58 5.14
CA ILE A 243 -17.04 16.83 5.81
C ILE A 243 -18.20 17.42 5.02
N LYS A 244 -19.38 17.61 5.64
CA LYS A 244 -20.58 18.14 4.98
C LYS A 244 -21.14 19.34 5.73
N ALA A 245 -21.16 20.51 5.08
CA ALA A 245 -21.78 21.73 5.58
C ALA A 245 -22.95 22.12 4.66
N ILE A 246 -24.15 22.30 5.24
CA ILE A 246 -25.36 22.62 4.48
C ILE A 246 -25.39 24.12 4.12
N ASN A 247 -25.05 24.97 5.08
CA ASN A 247 -24.91 26.43 4.97
C ASN A 247 -23.99 26.93 6.10
N THR A 248 -23.76 28.24 6.19
CA THR A 248 -22.92 28.88 7.22
C THR A 248 -23.61 29.10 8.58
N GLU A 249 -24.76 28.47 8.81
CA GLU A 249 -25.56 28.57 10.05
C GLU A 249 -25.75 27.20 10.73
N SER A 250 -25.52 26.11 9.98
CA SER A 250 -25.72 24.72 10.43
C SER A 250 -24.43 24.13 11.02
N PRO A 251 -24.54 23.14 11.93
CA PRO A 251 -23.41 22.28 12.29
C PRO A 251 -22.75 21.63 11.06
N VAL A 252 -21.45 21.39 11.14
CA VAL A 252 -20.72 20.56 10.17
C VAL A 252 -20.94 19.08 10.53
N ALA A 253 -21.47 18.31 9.59
CA ALA A 253 -21.55 16.85 9.72
C ALA A 253 -20.21 16.23 9.28
N LEU A 254 -19.47 15.69 10.26
CA LEU A 254 -18.21 14.96 10.07
C LEU A 254 -18.51 13.45 10.14
N HIS A 255 -18.55 12.81 8.97
CA HIS A 255 -18.66 11.35 8.87
C HIS A 255 -17.25 10.75 8.97
N TYR A 256 -16.92 10.10 10.08
CA TYR A 256 -15.68 9.35 10.26
C TYR A 256 -15.85 7.90 9.78
N LYS A 257 -14.94 7.45 8.92
CA LYS A 257 -14.97 6.14 8.27
C LYS A 257 -13.58 5.50 8.26
N ALA A 258 -13.53 4.22 7.97
CA ALA A 258 -12.32 3.45 7.72
C ALA A 258 -12.41 2.71 6.38
N ASN A 259 -11.37 2.80 5.56
CA ASN A 259 -11.17 1.89 4.43
C ASN A 259 -10.35 0.70 4.93
N VAL A 260 -11.03 -0.41 5.19
CA VAL A 260 -10.41 -1.69 5.58
C VAL A 260 -9.91 -2.42 4.34
N TYR A 261 -8.66 -2.89 4.34
CA TYR A 261 -8.06 -3.65 3.25
C TYR A 261 -7.44 -4.95 3.79
N GLN A 262 -7.46 -6.03 3.00
CA GLN A 262 -6.84 -7.30 3.39
C GLN A 262 -6.46 -8.20 2.20
N ASP A 263 -5.18 -8.57 2.10
CA ASP A 263 -4.64 -9.64 1.24
C ASP A 263 -4.07 -10.77 2.11
N THR A 264 -4.86 -11.22 3.10
CA THR A 264 -4.37 -12.17 4.11
C THR A 264 -4.38 -13.61 3.61
N GLY A 265 -5.10 -13.93 2.54
CA GLY A 265 -5.33 -15.30 2.06
C GLY A 265 -6.51 -16.02 2.74
N GLU A 266 -7.14 -15.42 3.75
CA GLU A 266 -8.39 -15.88 4.36
C GLU A 266 -9.53 -14.91 4.03
N ASN A 267 -10.72 -15.42 3.69
CA ASN A 267 -11.92 -14.57 3.59
C ASN A 267 -12.51 -14.37 4.99
N TRP A 268 -12.87 -13.13 5.33
CA TRP A 268 -13.49 -12.81 6.61
C TRP A 268 -15.01 -12.80 6.46
N ASP A 269 -15.65 -13.98 6.46
CA ASP A 269 -17.08 -14.12 6.16
C ASP A 269 -18.00 -13.88 7.36
N ASN A 270 -18.83 -12.82 7.31
CA ASN A 270 -19.84 -12.47 8.31
C ASN A 270 -19.30 -12.35 9.76
N VAL A 271 -18.16 -11.67 9.89
CA VAL A 271 -17.39 -11.51 11.15
C VAL A 271 -17.77 -10.24 11.92
N ASN A 272 -17.53 -10.23 13.22
CA ASN A 272 -17.47 -9.00 14.02
C ASN A 272 -16.19 -8.22 13.63
N ILE A 273 -16.29 -6.92 13.37
CA ILE A 273 -15.13 -6.05 13.14
C ILE A 273 -14.93 -5.14 14.35
N THR A 274 -13.70 -5.06 14.84
CA THR A 274 -13.23 -3.98 15.71
C THR A 274 -12.11 -3.25 14.98
N LEU A 275 -12.12 -1.92 14.97
CA LEU A 275 -11.00 -1.11 14.47
C LEU A 275 -10.19 -0.60 15.66
N SER A 276 -8.87 -0.69 15.58
CA SER A 276 -7.94 -0.25 16.63
C SER A 276 -6.97 0.78 16.10
N THR A 277 -6.78 1.88 16.85
CA THR A 277 -5.77 2.90 16.56
C THR A 277 -4.34 2.47 16.93
N GLY A 278 -4.21 1.51 17.85
CA GLY A 278 -2.93 0.93 18.23
C GLY A 278 -2.38 -0.03 17.16
N ASN A 279 -1.06 -0.25 17.17
CA ASN A 279 -0.38 -1.24 16.33
C ASN A 279 0.37 -2.25 17.24
N PRO A 280 0.04 -3.56 17.19
CA PRO A 280 0.63 -4.57 18.08
C PRO A 280 2.07 -4.95 17.74
N THR A 281 2.64 -4.51 16.62
CA THR A 281 4.05 -4.76 16.26
C THR A 281 4.99 -3.64 16.70
N LEU A 282 4.49 -2.56 17.31
CA LEU A 282 5.32 -1.50 17.85
C LEU A 282 6.13 -1.98 19.06
N ASN A 283 7.41 -1.60 19.09
CA ASN A 283 8.31 -1.94 20.18
C ASN A 283 7.90 -1.23 21.48
N THR A 284 7.62 -2.00 22.54
CA THR A 284 7.21 -1.51 23.86
C THR A 284 8.38 -1.19 24.80
N VAL A 285 9.64 -1.36 24.35
CA VAL A 285 10.83 -0.99 25.12
C VAL A 285 10.93 0.53 25.23
N LYS A 286 10.60 1.05 26.41
CA LYS A 286 10.83 2.44 26.83
C LYS A 286 12.32 2.80 26.65
N PRO A 287 12.69 3.80 25.84
CA PRO A 287 14.07 4.25 25.70
C PRO A 287 14.60 4.83 27.02
N GLU A 288 15.91 4.70 27.25
CA GLU A 288 16.58 5.24 28.46
C GLU A 288 17.45 6.44 28.09
N VAL A 289 17.09 7.61 28.62
CA VAL A 289 17.86 8.85 28.43
C VAL A 289 19.01 8.88 29.43
N ASN A 290 20.22 8.58 28.95
CA ASN A 290 21.44 8.70 29.76
C ASN A 290 21.84 10.19 29.94
N PRO A 291 22.40 10.60 31.09
CA PRO A 291 22.83 11.97 31.31
C PRO A 291 23.91 12.42 30.31
N HIS A 292 23.58 13.39 29.46
CA HIS A 292 24.52 13.96 28.50
C HIS A 292 25.38 15.05 29.17
N TYR A 293 26.60 14.69 29.58
CA TYR A 293 27.56 15.62 30.15
C TYR A 293 28.29 16.40 29.05
N LEU A 294 27.94 17.68 28.88
CA LEU A 294 28.68 18.60 28.01
C LEU A 294 30.14 18.72 28.46
N ASN A 295 31.07 18.55 27.53
CA ASN A 295 32.50 18.54 27.79
C ASN A 295 33.25 19.25 26.65
N PHE A 296 34.41 19.84 26.93
CA PHE A 296 35.21 20.50 25.89
C PHE A 296 35.85 19.47 24.95
N VAL A 297 35.50 19.50 23.67
CA VAL A 297 36.08 18.62 22.65
C VAL A 297 37.54 19.02 22.41
N ASN A 298 38.49 18.22 22.90
CA ASN A 298 39.90 18.34 22.58
C ASN A 298 40.23 17.42 21.37
N PRO A 299 40.58 17.97 20.19
CA PRO A 299 40.77 17.17 18.96
C PRO A 299 41.99 16.23 18.95
N GLN A 300 42.69 16.04 20.07
CA GLN A 300 43.96 15.31 20.12
C GLN A 300 43.95 14.07 21.05
N THR A 301 42.87 13.81 21.79
CA THR A 301 42.79 12.70 22.76
C THR A 301 42.05 11.44 22.27
N TYR A 302 41.44 11.47 21.08
CA TYR A 302 40.63 10.34 20.58
C TYR A 302 41.42 9.24 19.84
N THR A 303 42.72 9.44 19.57
CA THR A 303 43.49 8.62 18.62
C THR A 303 44.12 7.34 19.19
N SER A 304 43.97 7.03 20.48
CA SER A 304 44.76 5.96 21.12
C SER A 304 44.04 5.01 22.10
N GLN A 305 42.93 5.39 22.76
CA GLN A 305 42.39 4.58 23.87
C GLN A 305 41.34 3.52 23.47
N SER A 306 40.60 3.70 22.37
CA SER A 306 39.47 2.81 21.99
C SER A 306 39.86 1.61 21.12
N ARG A 307 41.15 1.29 20.95
CA ARG A 307 41.62 0.13 20.16
C ARG A 307 41.46 -1.24 20.87
N SER A 308 40.43 -1.39 21.71
CA SER A 308 40.01 -2.68 22.26
C SER A 308 38.74 -3.13 21.56
N ARG A 309 38.89 -3.95 20.50
CA ARG A 309 37.76 -4.53 19.74
C ARG A 309 36.95 -5.48 20.62
N ASN A 310 35.96 -4.96 21.34
CA ASN A 310 34.85 -5.75 21.86
C ASN A 310 33.90 -6.10 20.71
N LYS A 311 34.41 -6.85 19.72
CA LYS A 311 33.56 -7.53 18.74
C LYS A 311 32.81 -8.61 19.51
N ALA A 312 31.60 -8.29 19.97
CA ALA A 312 30.75 -9.25 20.66
C ALA A 312 30.59 -10.49 19.77
N ASN A 313 30.68 -11.67 20.38
CA ASN A 313 30.62 -12.96 19.66
C ASN A 313 29.18 -13.31 19.29
N TYR A 314 28.55 -12.43 18.49
CA TYR A 314 27.25 -12.67 17.89
C TYR A 314 27.32 -13.97 17.07
N THR A 315 26.38 -14.86 17.32
CA THR A 315 26.25 -16.15 16.63
C THR A 315 25.05 -16.08 15.71
N TYR A 316 25.16 -16.65 14.51
CA TYR A 316 24.07 -16.68 13.54
C TYR A 316 22.83 -17.39 14.10
N ASN A 317 21.66 -16.77 13.94
CA ASN A 317 20.38 -17.27 14.40
C ASN A 317 19.48 -17.65 13.20
N PRO A 318 19.28 -18.96 12.92
CA PRO A 318 18.54 -19.42 11.75
C PRO A 318 17.02 -19.22 11.82
N THR A 319 16.44 -18.72 12.93
CA THR A 319 15.00 -18.45 13.02
C THR A 319 14.62 -17.03 12.60
N VAL A 320 15.60 -16.17 12.29
CA VAL A 320 15.37 -14.78 11.86
C VAL A 320 15.12 -14.74 10.36
N GLN A 321 13.88 -14.44 9.96
CA GLN A 321 13.47 -14.36 8.54
C GLN A 321 13.47 -12.94 7.97
N SER A 322 13.53 -11.91 8.83
CA SER A 322 13.67 -10.51 8.44
C SER A 322 14.38 -9.73 9.55
N VAL A 323 15.17 -8.73 9.16
CA VAL A 323 15.97 -7.88 10.06
C VAL A 323 15.63 -6.42 9.81
N SER A 324 15.36 -5.70 10.88
CA SER A 324 15.20 -4.24 10.90
C SER A 324 16.30 -3.59 11.75
N GLY A 325 16.51 -2.28 11.61
CA GLY A 325 17.47 -1.58 12.45
C GLY A 325 17.59 -0.10 12.13
N ILE A 326 18.38 0.60 12.93
CA ILE A 326 18.81 1.99 12.70
C ILE A 326 20.34 2.02 12.60
N ILE A 327 20.86 2.76 11.64
CA ILE A 327 22.29 3.01 11.45
C ILE A 327 22.59 4.48 11.71
N VAL A 328 23.55 4.73 12.60
CA VAL A 328 24.05 6.06 12.96
C VAL A 328 25.54 6.20 12.67
N ASP A 329 26.05 7.43 12.74
CA ASP A 329 27.49 7.71 12.79
C ASP A 329 28.05 7.61 14.22
N GLU A 330 29.35 7.83 14.34
CA GLU A 330 30.10 7.91 15.60
C GLU A 330 29.68 9.04 16.56
N THR A 331 28.84 9.99 16.11
CA THR A 331 28.24 11.06 16.93
C THR A 331 26.80 10.74 17.37
N GLY A 332 26.19 9.69 16.80
CA GLY A 332 24.80 9.28 17.04
C GLY A 332 23.79 9.91 16.07
N LEU A 333 24.23 10.59 15.01
CA LEU A 333 23.35 11.10 13.96
C LEU A 333 22.95 9.98 12.99
N PRO A 334 21.68 9.89 12.54
CA PRO A 334 21.27 8.90 11.55
C PRO A 334 22.01 9.02 10.22
N LEU A 335 22.35 7.88 9.62
CA LEU A 335 23.01 7.81 8.31
C LEU A 335 22.03 7.38 7.21
N PRO A 336 21.56 8.29 6.32
CA PRO A 336 20.68 7.96 5.21
C PRO A 336 21.45 7.46 3.97
N GLY A 337 20.94 6.41 3.31
CA GLY A 337 21.54 5.83 2.11
C GLY A 337 22.69 4.83 2.36
N VAL A 338 22.84 4.32 3.59
CA VAL A 338 23.75 3.19 3.89
C VAL A 338 23.23 1.94 3.19
N ASN A 339 24.08 1.28 2.41
CA ASN A 339 23.74 0.02 1.76
C ASN A 339 23.80 -1.10 2.80
N VAL A 340 22.72 -1.88 2.91
CA VAL A 340 22.65 -3.06 3.77
C VAL A 340 22.38 -4.27 2.88
N ILE A 341 23.35 -5.18 2.77
CA ILE A 341 23.33 -6.29 1.79
C ILE A 341 23.45 -7.62 2.53
N LEU A 342 22.58 -8.58 2.20
CA LEU A 342 22.64 -9.94 2.74
C LEU A 342 23.66 -10.76 1.95
N LYS A 343 24.81 -10.99 2.58
CA LYS A 343 26.03 -11.57 1.99
C LYS A 343 25.77 -12.94 1.38
N GLY A 344 26.12 -13.08 0.09
CA GLY A 344 25.93 -14.31 -0.68
C GLY A 344 24.53 -14.46 -1.30
N SER A 345 23.58 -13.61 -0.95
CA SER A 345 22.33 -13.42 -1.71
C SER A 345 22.46 -12.21 -2.65
N GLY A 346 21.51 -12.06 -3.57
CA GLY A 346 21.36 -10.83 -4.38
C GLY A 346 20.50 -9.75 -3.71
N GLN A 347 20.21 -9.87 -2.41
CA GLN A 347 19.25 -9.01 -1.69
C GLN A 347 19.97 -7.91 -0.91
N GLY A 348 19.44 -6.70 -1.02
CA GLY A 348 19.92 -5.54 -0.29
C GLY A 348 18.86 -4.46 -0.19
N THR A 349 19.06 -3.54 0.75
CA THR A 349 18.22 -2.38 1.03
C THR A 349 19.09 -1.16 1.30
N GLN A 350 18.49 0.02 1.45
CA GLN A 350 19.18 1.24 1.88
C GLN A 350 18.46 1.87 3.07
N THR A 351 19.20 2.60 3.91
CA THR A 351 18.59 3.34 5.03
C THR A 351 17.83 4.58 4.57
N ASP A 352 16.71 4.88 5.24
CA ASP A 352 15.92 6.09 5.03
C ASP A 352 16.51 7.34 5.74
N PHE A 353 15.77 8.46 5.72
CA PHE A 353 16.18 9.72 6.35
C PHE A 353 16.38 9.63 7.88
N ASP A 354 15.72 8.69 8.54
CA ASP A 354 15.88 8.38 9.98
C ASP A 354 16.98 7.33 10.23
N GLY A 355 17.74 6.94 9.19
CA GLY A 355 18.75 5.88 9.26
C GLY A 355 18.16 4.47 9.40
N ARG A 356 16.84 4.29 9.20
CA ARG A 356 16.14 3.01 9.39
C ARG A 356 16.28 2.13 8.16
N TYR A 357 16.40 0.83 8.35
CA TYR A 357 16.32 -0.16 7.26
C TYR A 357 15.46 -1.37 7.65
N THR A 358 15.06 -2.15 6.64
CA THR A 358 14.50 -3.50 6.81
C THR A 358 14.90 -4.38 5.61
N ILE A 359 15.30 -5.61 5.87
CA ILE A 359 15.79 -6.58 4.86
C ILE A 359 15.37 -8.01 5.24
N ASP A 360 14.80 -8.73 4.27
CA ASP A 360 14.44 -10.14 4.46
C ASP A 360 15.66 -11.07 4.35
N VAL A 361 15.69 -12.09 5.19
CA VAL A 361 16.82 -13.00 5.35
C VAL A 361 16.50 -14.32 4.66
N THR A 362 16.84 -14.42 3.37
CA THR A 362 16.71 -15.67 2.62
C THR A 362 18.05 -16.11 2.04
N GLY A 363 18.54 -17.29 2.47
CA GLY A 363 19.73 -17.94 1.92
C GLY A 363 21.10 -17.38 2.36
N GLY A 364 21.16 -16.20 3.00
CA GLY A 364 22.40 -15.62 3.53
C GLY A 364 22.49 -15.64 5.07
N GLN A 365 23.70 -15.50 5.61
CA GLN A 365 23.98 -15.61 7.06
C GLN A 365 24.60 -14.34 7.69
N GLU A 366 25.11 -13.41 6.89
CA GLU A 366 25.76 -12.18 7.35
C GLU A 366 25.19 -10.97 6.60
N LEU A 367 25.03 -9.84 7.29
CA LEU A 367 24.73 -8.54 6.70
C LEU A 367 26.03 -7.73 6.56
N VAL A 368 26.20 -7.11 5.39
CA VAL A 368 27.29 -6.18 5.06
C VAL A 368 26.72 -4.77 5.01
N TYR A 369 27.38 -3.83 5.69
CA TYR A 369 26.95 -2.44 5.81
C TYR A 369 28.01 -1.53 5.20
N SER A 370 27.67 -0.77 4.16
CA SER A 370 28.64 0.10 3.47
C SER A 370 28.06 1.46 3.06
N TYR A 371 28.85 2.50 3.30
CA TYR A 371 28.52 3.89 3.02
C TYR A 371 29.78 4.67 2.61
N ILE A 372 29.61 5.75 1.85
CA ILE A 372 30.73 6.48 1.25
C ILE A 372 31.46 7.29 2.35
N GLY A 373 32.74 7.03 2.54
CA GLY A 373 33.56 7.67 3.59
C GLY A 373 33.46 7.00 4.96
N PHE A 374 32.99 5.74 5.05
CA PHE A 374 32.86 4.99 6.31
C PHE A 374 33.42 3.56 6.18
N GLU A 375 33.98 3.01 7.27
CA GLU A 375 34.45 1.62 7.31
C GLU A 375 33.29 0.65 7.03
N THR A 376 33.50 -0.31 6.13
CA THR A 376 32.48 -1.33 5.82
C THR A 376 32.45 -2.41 6.91
N GLU A 377 31.31 -2.54 7.61
CA GLU A 377 31.14 -3.56 8.65
C GLU A 377 30.46 -4.83 8.12
N THR A 378 30.67 -5.97 8.79
CA THR A 378 30.00 -7.24 8.50
C THR A 378 29.70 -8.00 9.78
N LEU A 379 28.42 -8.32 9.99
CA LEU A 379 27.90 -9.02 11.17
C LEU A 379 27.03 -10.21 10.77
N PRO A 380 27.06 -11.35 11.50
CA PRO A 380 26.09 -12.42 11.30
C PRO A 380 24.68 -11.94 11.67
N VAL A 381 23.66 -12.49 11.02
CA VAL A 381 22.26 -12.27 11.43
C VAL A 381 22.03 -12.97 12.77
N TYR A 382 22.00 -12.21 13.87
CA TYR A 382 21.84 -12.74 15.23
C TYR A 382 20.48 -12.45 15.86
N ALA A 383 19.79 -11.41 15.40
CA ALA A 383 18.49 -10.96 15.89
C ALA A 383 17.67 -10.30 14.77
N SER A 384 16.35 -10.22 14.93
CA SER A 384 15.44 -9.50 14.01
C SER A 384 15.51 -7.96 14.14
N GLN A 385 16.20 -7.45 15.16
CA GLN A 385 16.61 -6.05 15.23
C GLN A 385 18.14 -5.96 15.41
N MET A 386 18.82 -5.25 14.50
CA MET A 386 20.27 -5.06 14.49
C MET A 386 20.59 -3.58 14.24
N ASN A 387 20.81 -2.81 15.30
CA ASN A 387 21.24 -1.42 15.17
C ASN A 387 22.77 -1.32 15.04
N LEU A 388 23.28 -0.29 14.36
CA LEU A 388 24.71 -0.14 14.06
C LEU A 388 25.20 1.31 14.18
N SER A 389 26.49 1.49 14.47
CA SER A 389 27.19 2.77 14.39
C SER A 389 28.37 2.59 13.44
N LEU A 390 28.39 3.30 12.31
CA LEU A 390 29.52 3.28 11.38
C LEU A 390 30.51 4.40 11.73
N PHE A 391 31.79 4.11 11.54
CA PHE A 391 32.91 5.04 11.80
C PHE A 391 33.49 5.56 10.49
N ALA A 392 33.94 6.81 10.46
CA ALA A 392 34.45 7.43 9.23
C ALA A 392 35.78 6.80 8.78
N ASP A 393 35.87 6.41 7.50
CA ASP A 393 37.14 6.00 6.87
C ASP A 393 37.83 7.25 6.33
N ALA A 394 39.06 7.48 6.80
CA ALA A 394 39.83 8.69 6.52
C ALA A 394 40.42 8.74 5.09
N ASN A 395 40.12 7.79 4.20
CA ASN A 395 40.67 7.74 2.84
C ASN A 395 39.64 7.37 1.75
N ASP A 396 38.83 8.32 1.28
CA ASP A 396 38.80 8.59 -0.18
C ASP A 396 38.19 9.96 -0.55
N LEU A 397 38.66 10.54 -1.66
CA LEU A 397 38.18 11.83 -2.19
C LEU A 397 38.42 11.97 -3.71
N ASN A 398 37.37 11.83 -4.53
CA ASN A 398 37.15 12.44 -5.86
C ASN A 398 35.73 12.06 -6.36
N GLN A 399 34.79 12.96 -6.68
CA GLN A 399 34.72 14.00 -7.73
C GLN A 399 34.25 13.48 -9.11
N VAL A 400 33.13 14.02 -9.63
CA VAL A 400 32.81 14.34 -11.05
C VAL A 400 31.52 15.20 -11.11
N VAL A 401 31.24 15.94 -12.21
CA VAL A 401 30.45 17.21 -12.22
C VAL A 401 29.60 17.45 -13.51
N VAL A 402 28.28 17.72 -13.39
CA VAL A 402 27.34 18.48 -14.32
C VAL A 402 27.08 17.86 -15.73
N THR A 403 26.04 18.10 -16.56
CA THR A 403 24.89 19.05 -16.77
C THR A 403 23.53 18.56 -16.17
N GLY A 404 22.28 19.02 -16.45
CA GLY A 404 21.58 19.83 -17.50
C GLY A 404 21.02 18.95 -18.65
N TYR A 405 19.77 19.06 -19.15
CA TYR A 405 18.90 20.23 -19.43
C TYR A 405 17.36 19.93 -19.38
N SER A 406 16.51 20.96 -19.56
CA SER A 406 15.03 20.91 -19.81
C SER A 406 14.66 20.24 -21.16
N VAL A 407 13.41 19.96 -21.60
CA VAL A 407 12.02 20.52 -21.40
C VAL A 407 10.98 19.39 -21.75
N GLU A 408 9.63 19.44 -21.75
CA GLU A 408 8.54 20.47 -21.64
C GLU A 408 7.25 19.89 -20.96
N ARG A 409 6.13 19.70 -21.70
CA ARG A 409 4.79 19.22 -21.30
C ARG A 409 4.10 18.48 -22.46
N ALA A 410 3.18 17.56 -22.14
CA ALA A 410 2.02 17.27 -22.99
C ALA A 410 0.79 16.89 -22.15
N LEU A 411 -0.25 17.72 -22.17
CA LEU A 411 -1.60 17.41 -21.67
C LEU A 411 -2.50 17.14 -22.88
N ASN A 412 -3.28 16.06 -22.85
CA ASN A 412 -4.58 15.98 -23.53
C ASN A 412 -5.33 14.74 -23.05
N GLY A 413 -6.49 14.93 -22.42
CA GLY A 413 -7.36 13.85 -21.97
C GLY A 413 -8.64 13.75 -22.81
N LYS A 414 -9.39 12.65 -22.61
CA LYS A 414 -10.82 12.57 -22.92
C LYS A 414 -11.52 11.79 -21.82
N ALA A 415 -12.42 12.44 -21.09
CA ALA A 415 -13.36 11.78 -20.20
C ALA A 415 -14.54 11.21 -21.01
N SER A 416 -15.26 10.24 -20.46
CA SER A 416 -16.45 9.65 -21.09
C SER A 416 -17.52 9.34 -20.04
N GLY A 417 -18.78 9.67 -20.34
CA GLY A 417 -19.99 9.14 -19.71
C GLY A 417 -20.12 9.27 -18.19
N VAL A 418 -20.58 10.43 -17.70
CA VAL A 418 -21.29 10.47 -16.41
C VAL A 418 -22.74 10.06 -16.66
N ALA A 419 -23.18 8.95 -16.08
CA ALA A 419 -24.59 8.62 -15.94
C ALA A 419 -25.12 9.19 -14.63
N ILE A 420 -26.25 9.89 -14.68
CA ILE A 420 -26.98 10.32 -13.49
C ILE A 420 -27.75 9.10 -12.96
N LEU A 421 -27.63 8.81 -11.67
CA LEU A 421 -28.53 7.90 -10.96
C LEU A 421 -29.39 8.72 -9.99
N GLU A 422 -30.63 8.29 -9.82
CA GLU A 422 -31.64 9.00 -9.02
C GLU A 422 -31.45 8.80 -7.50
N LYS A 423 -32.21 9.58 -6.73
CA LYS A 423 -32.07 9.72 -5.29
C LYS A 423 -32.96 8.72 -4.54
N ASP A 424 -32.42 7.56 -4.19
CA ASP A 424 -33.05 6.66 -3.22
C ASP A 424 -32.80 7.14 -1.79
N ASP A 425 -33.86 7.63 -1.12
CA ASP A 425 -33.85 7.95 0.30
C ASP A 425 -33.91 6.66 1.15
N VAL A 426 -32.76 6.02 1.35
CA VAL A 426 -32.61 4.89 2.28
C VAL A 426 -32.39 5.41 3.69
N SER A 427 -33.32 5.11 4.59
CA SER A 427 -33.18 5.40 6.01
C SER A 427 -32.02 4.61 6.60
N GLN A 428 -30.95 5.29 7.00
CA GLN A 428 -29.79 4.63 7.62
C GLN A 428 -30.12 4.22 9.07
N ASP A 429 -30.16 2.91 9.33
CA ASP A 429 -29.93 2.37 10.67
C ASP A 429 -28.50 2.76 11.09
N ILE A 430 -28.38 3.76 11.96
CA ILE A 430 -27.08 4.20 12.48
C ILE A 430 -26.47 3.05 13.28
N PRO A 431 -25.29 2.52 12.91
CA PRO A 431 -24.66 1.44 13.67
C PRO A 431 -24.24 1.98 15.04
N VAL A 432 -24.87 1.50 16.11
CA VAL A 432 -24.54 1.91 17.48
C VAL A 432 -23.13 1.45 17.80
N MET A 433 -22.21 2.40 17.93
CA MET A 433 -20.82 2.11 18.29
C MET A 433 -20.66 1.93 19.79
N ILE A 434 -19.78 0.99 20.17
CA ILE A 434 -19.23 0.90 21.53
C ILE A 434 -17.75 1.28 21.45
N ARG A 435 -17.41 2.39 22.11
CA ARG A 435 -16.06 2.95 22.23
C ARG A 435 -15.43 2.43 23.53
N GLU A 436 -14.29 1.77 23.42
CA GLU A 436 -13.50 1.33 24.58
C GLU A 436 -12.11 1.97 24.53
N GLU A 437 -11.84 2.86 25.48
CA GLU A 437 -10.50 3.39 25.72
C GLU A 437 -9.65 2.34 26.44
N ASN A 438 -8.45 2.07 25.90
CA ASN A 438 -7.38 1.41 26.62
C ASN A 438 -6.20 2.40 26.75
N VAL A 439 -5.33 2.19 27.72
CA VAL A 439 -4.23 3.11 28.09
C VAL A 439 -3.29 3.45 26.91
N THR A 440 -3.27 2.62 25.87
CA THR A 440 -2.39 2.75 24.69
C THR A 440 -3.11 2.82 23.35
N ASN A 441 -4.45 2.66 23.29
CA ASN A 441 -5.20 2.63 22.03
C ASN A 441 -6.72 2.76 22.24
N VAL A 442 -7.40 3.29 21.22
CA VAL A 442 -8.87 3.35 21.13
C VAL A 442 -9.36 2.15 20.32
N LEU A 443 -10.44 1.52 20.81
CA LEU A 443 -11.16 0.45 20.11
C LEU A 443 -12.56 0.91 19.68
N PHE A 444 -12.82 0.82 18.38
CA PHE A 444 -14.11 1.09 17.75
C PHE A 444 -14.79 -0.25 17.42
N LYS A 445 -15.74 -0.69 18.26
CA LYS A 445 -16.49 -1.93 18.02
C LYS A 445 -17.66 -1.70 17.07
N ILE A 446 -17.56 -2.25 15.85
CA ILE A 446 -18.55 -2.06 14.78
C ILE A 446 -19.72 -3.03 15.00
N SER A 447 -20.90 -2.52 15.35
CA SER A 447 -22.09 -3.36 15.63
C SER A 447 -22.62 -4.13 14.41
N ARG A 448 -22.30 -3.69 13.19
CA ARG A 448 -22.64 -4.40 11.95
C ARG A 448 -21.54 -5.41 11.61
N LYS A 449 -21.94 -6.63 11.25
CA LYS A 449 -21.04 -7.65 10.70
C LYS A 449 -20.73 -7.40 9.22
N TYR A 450 -19.52 -7.78 8.82
CA TYR A 450 -19.02 -7.62 7.45
C TYR A 450 -18.53 -8.94 6.86
N SER A 451 -18.61 -9.03 5.53
CA SER A 451 -17.86 -10.01 4.74
C SER A 451 -16.79 -9.27 3.94
N ILE A 452 -15.51 -9.61 4.15
CA ILE A 452 -14.37 -8.96 3.46
C ILE A 452 -13.51 -10.04 2.81
N PRO A 453 -13.53 -10.18 1.47
CA PRO A 453 -12.72 -11.17 0.75
C PRO A 453 -11.24 -10.78 0.75
N THR A 454 -10.36 -11.76 0.54
CA THR A 454 -8.92 -11.47 0.33
C THR A 454 -8.71 -10.86 -1.06
N SER A 455 -8.14 -9.65 -1.12
CA SER A 455 -7.95 -8.90 -2.36
C SER A 455 -6.75 -7.95 -2.27
N PRO A 456 -5.86 -7.92 -3.28
CA PRO A 456 -4.72 -7.01 -3.31
C PRO A 456 -5.08 -5.56 -3.68
N SER A 457 -6.35 -5.27 -4.00
CA SER A 457 -6.77 -3.97 -4.55
C SER A 457 -8.16 -3.48 -4.11
N GLU A 458 -9.00 -4.33 -3.52
CA GLU A 458 -10.33 -3.92 -3.04
C GLU A 458 -10.26 -3.46 -1.58
N VAL A 459 -11.05 -2.44 -1.25
CA VAL A 459 -11.17 -1.92 0.11
C VAL A 459 -12.65 -1.84 0.51
N THR A 460 -12.94 -2.21 1.75
CA THR A 460 -14.29 -2.10 2.33
C THR A 460 -14.38 -0.83 3.17
N THR A 461 -15.16 0.15 2.72
CA THR A 461 -15.47 1.33 3.55
C THR A 461 -16.47 0.95 4.65
N ILE A 462 -16.06 1.13 5.90
CA ILE A 462 -16.88 0.98 7.10
C ILE A 462 -17.10 2.37 7.70
N GLU A 463 -18.34 2.73 8.00
CA GLU A 463 -18.63 3.95 8.76
C GLU A 463 -18.35 3.69 10.25
N ILE A 464 -17.56 4.56 10.87
CA ILE A 464 -17.26 4.52 12.30
C ILE A 464 -18.33 5.31 13.04
N ASN A 465 -18.45 6.61 12.76
CA ASN A 465 -19.42 7.48 13.44
C ASN A 465 -19.72 8.73 12.61
N THR A 466 -20.82 9.41 12.91
CA THR A 466 -21.16 10.72 12.34
C THR A 466 -21.34 11.74 13.46
N PHE A 467 -20.46 12.75 13.49
CA PHE A 467 -20.49 13.83 14.47
C PHE A 467 -21.13 15.08 13.85
N ASN A 468 -22.11 15.69 14.52
CA ASN A 468 -22.67 16.98 14.11
C ASN A 468 -22.05 18.07 14.98
N VAL A 469 -21.03 18.75 14.45
CA VAL A 469 -20.16 19.65 15.20
C VAL A 469 -20.64 21.09 15.02
N PRO A 470 -20.96 21.84 16.10
CA PRO A 470 -21.19 23.28 16.01
C PRO A 470 -19.92 23.97 15.52
N SER A 471 -20.04 24.78 14.48
CA SER A 471 -18.90 25.38 13.78
C SER A 471 -19.08 26.88 13.56
N GLU A 472 -17.98 27.61 13.64
CA GLU A 472 -17.90 29.04 13.34
C GLU A 472 -17.35 29.21 11.92
N TYR A 473 -18.07 29.92 11.05
CA TYR A 473 -17.75 30.04 9.63
C TYR A 473 -17.07 31.38 9.32
N GLU A 474 -15.89 31.35 8.70
CA GLU A 474 -15.09 32.54 8.39
C GLU A 474 -14.61 32.52 6.94
N TYR A 475 -14.66 33.67 6.27
CA TYR A 475 -14.02 33.85 4.97
C TYR A 475 -12.56 34.32 5.15
N TYR A 476 -11.64 33.56 4.57
CA TYR A 476 -10.19 33.76 4.71
C TYR A 476 -9.52 34.01 3.36
N THR A 477 -8.52 34.89 3.32
CA THR A 477 -7.67 35.05 2.13
C THR A 477 -6.24 35.49 2.45
N ALA A 478 -5.28 34.96 1.69
CA ALA A 478 -3.87 35.31 1.78
C ALA A 478 -3.30 35.54 0.36
N PRO A 479 -3.62 36.67 -0.29
CA PRO A 479 -3.35 36.91 -1.71
C PRO A 479 -1.87 37.16 -2.06
N LEU A 480 -0.98 37.13 -1.06
CA LEU A 480 0.46 36.95 -1.24
C LEU A 480 0.81 35.53 -1.74
N LEU A 481 0.05 34.53 -1.31
CA LEU A 481 0.27 33.11 -1.67
C LEU A 481 -0.64 32.70 -2.84
N VAL A 482 -1.95 32.92 -2.71
CA VAL A 482 -2.96 32.58 -3.73
C VAL A 482 -4.08 33.62 -3.69
N GLN A 483 -4.41 34.21 -4.85
CA GLN A 483 -5.44 35.24 -4.98
C GLN A 483 -6.85 34.66 -5.06
N ASN A 484 -7.24 33.89 -4.04
CA ASN A 484 -8.56 33.31 -3.84
C ASN A 484 -9.11 33.69 -2.46
N VAL A 485 -10.43 33.76 -2.32
CA VAL A 485 -11.11 33.82 -1.02
C VAL A 485 -11.70 32.43 -0.72
N TYR A 486 -11.36 31.90 0.45
CA TYR A 486 -11.77 30.59 0.92
C TYR A 486 -12.88 30.73 1.96
N LEU A 487 -13.90 29.88 1.91
CA LEU A 487 -14.78 29.67 3.06
C LEU A 487 -14.13 28.63 3.97
N THR A 488 -14.11 28.89 5.28
CA THR A 488 -13.58 27.99 6.29
C THR A 488 -14.60 27.77 7.41
N ALA A 489 -14.48 26.64 8.11
CA ALA A 489 -15.26 26.34 9.31
C ALA A 489 -14.30 25.91 10.44
N LYS A 490 -14.43 26.54 11.60
CA LYS A 490 -13.70 26.26 12.83
C LYS A 490 -14.54 25.34 13.71
N LEU A 491 -14.03 24.15 14.00
CA LEU A 491 -14.70 23.14 14.82
C LEU A 491 -14.11 23.15 16.24
N LYS A 492 -14.99 23.08 17.25
CA LYS A 492 -14.64 23.12 18.69
C LYS A 492 -15.02 21.81 19.38
N GLY A 493 -14.19 21.33 20.30
CA GLY A 493 -14.41 20.06 21.01
C GLY A 493 -14.13 18.80 20.16
N TRP A 494 -13.44 18.96 19.04
CA TRP A 494 -13.07 17.89 18.10
C TRP A 494 -12.10 16.86 18.72
N GLU A 495 -11.38 17.28 19.75
CA GLU A 495 -10.43 16.48 20.53
C GLU A 495 -11.11 15.27 21.18
N SER A 496 -12.42 15.36 21.45
CA SER A 496 -13.24 14.30 22.04
C SER A 496 -13.65 13.19 21.05
N PHE A 497 -13.30 13.30 19.77
CA PHE A 497 -13.75 12.38 18.71
C PHE A 497 -12.71 11.31 18.31
N ASP A 498 -11.54 11.27 18.95
CA ASP A 498 -10.40 10.40 18.63
C ASP A 498 -10.00 10.40 17.14
N LEU A 499 -10.07 11.58 16.49
CA LEU A 499 -9.72 11.69 15.08
C LEU A 499 -8.27 11.23 14.84
N LEU A 500 -8.04 10.56 13.72
CA LEU A 500 -6.70 10.23 13.21
C LEU A 500 -6.31 11.10 12.01
N PRO A 501 -5.01 11.31 11.74
CA PRO A 501 -4.55 11.94 10.50
C PRO A 501 -5.12 11.20 9.27
N GLY A 502 -5.79 11.90 8.36
CA GLY A 502 -6.43 11.25 7.21
C GLY A 502 -7.08 12.20 6.19
N GLU A 503 -7.31 11.67 4.98
CA GLU A 503 -7.97 12.41 3.89
C GLU A 503 -9.45 12.68 4.16
N ALA A 504 -9.92 13.86 3.77
CA ALA A 504 -11.30 14.27 3.93
C ALA A 504 -11.89 14.80 2.61
N LYS A 505 -13.07 14.31 2.22
CA LYS A 505 -13.86 14.83 1.11
C LYS A 505 -14.80 15.91 1.62
N VAL A 506 -14.71 17.11 1.07
CA VAL A 506 -15.45 18.28 1.55
C VAL A 506 -16.63 18.59 0.65
N TYR A 507 -17.79 18.81 1.26
CA TYR A 507 -19.04 19.15 0.59
C TYR A 507 -19.66 20.40 1.24
N PHE A 508 -20.01 21.38 0.42
CA PHE A 508 -20.70 22.60 0.84
C PHE A 508 -21.98 22.80 0.02
N ALA A 509 -23.09 23.13 0.66
CA ALA A 509 -24.41 23.31 0.02
C ALA A 509 -24.81 22.12 -0.89
N GLY A 510 -24.48 20.89 -0.48
CA GLY A 510 -24.73 19.66 -1.23
C GLY A 510 -23.79 19.39 -2.42
N SER A 511 -22.88 20.31 -2.75
CA SER A 511 -21.91 20.17 -3.83
C SER A 511 -20.53 19.76 -3.29
N PHE A 512 -19.78 18.97 -4.06
CA PHE A 512 -18.38 18.65 -3.72
C PHE A 512 -17.50 19.89 -3.91
N ALA A 513 -16.84 20.31 -2.83
CA ALA A 513 -16.02 21.52 -2.78
C ALA A 513 -14.51 21.24 -2.95
N GLY A 514 -14.06 20.03 -2.62
CA GLY A 514 -12.67 19.61 -2.79
C GLY A 514 -12.24 18.51 -1.82
N ASN A 515 -10.95 18.17 -1.85
CA ASN A 515 -10.32 17.34 -0.83
C ASN A 515 -9.58 18.23 0.18
N SER A 516 -9.50 17.75 1.42
CA SER A 516 -8.72 18.30 2.52
C SER A 516 -8.02 17.17 3.28
N PHE A 517 -7.23 17.50 4.29
CA PHE A 517 -6.58 16.55 5.17
C PHE A 517 -6.79 17.00 6.62
N ILE A 518 -7.34 16.11 7.47
CA ILE A 518 -7.45 16.36 8.91
C ILE A 518 -6.14 15.93 9.55
N ASN A 519 -5.47 16.83 10.27
CA ASN A 519 -4.32 16.50 11.11
C ASN A 519 -4.58 16.86 12.59
N PRO A 520 -5.03 15.91 13.41
CA PRO A 520 -5.37 16.13 14.82
C PRO A 520 -4.13 16.20 15.75
N GLN A 521 -2.91 16.20 15.19
CA GLN A 521 -1.66 16.38 15.94
C GLN A 521 -1.18 17.85 15.94
N LEU A 522 -1.87 18.74 15.23
CA LEU A 522 -1.65 20.19 15.33
C LEU A 522 -2.23 20.70 16.65
N THR A 523 -1.45 21.44 17.42
CA THR A 523 -1.80 21.88 18.79
C THR A 523 -2.64 23.16 18.78
N GLU A 524 -3.71 23.16 18.01
CA GLU A 524 -4.65 24.29 17.83
C GLU A 524 -5.95 24.04 18.61
N GLU A 525 -6.49 25.07 19.26
CA GLU A 525 -7.75 25.00 20.05
C GLU A 525 -9.01 24.82 19.18
N GLU A 526 -8.88 24.98 17.86
CA GLU A 526 -9.96 24.90 16.87
C GLU A 526 -9.46 24.12 15.65
N LEU A 527 -10.21 23.11 15.18
CA LEU A 527 -9.89 22.41 13.94
C LEU A 527 -10.43 23.22 12.76
N VAL A 528 -9.54 23.89 12.01
CA VAL A 528 -9.90 24.71 10.85
C VAL A 528 -10.03 23.85 9.58
N LEU A 529 -11.25 23.78 9.03
CA LEU A 529 -11.56 23.04 7.81
C LEU A 529 -11.85 24.01 6.66
N SER A 530 -11.09 23.90 5.56
CA SER A 530 -11.38 24.64 4.33
C SER A 530 -12.57 24.01 3.59
N LEU A 531 -13.60 24.82 3.35
CA LEU A 531 -14.85 24.44 2.66
C LEU A 531 -14.87 24.82 1.17
N GLY A 532 -13.70 25.19 0.61
CA GLY A 532 -13.52 25.53 -0.79
C GLY A 532 -13.38 27.03 -1.06
N ILE A 533 -13.27 27.38 -2.35
CA ILE A 533 -13.11 28.74 -2.84
C ILE A 533 -14.49 29.32 -3.17
N ASP A 534 -14.74 30.58 -2.80
CA ASP A 534 -15.97 31.28 -3.15
C ASP A 534 -15.73 32.27 -4.30
N PRO A 535 -16.06 31.91 -5.56
CA PRO A 535 -15.76 32.75 -6.73
C PRO A 535 -16.58 34.04 -6.80
N THR A 536 -17.54 34.27 -5.88
CA THR A 536 -18.27 35.54 -5.79
C THR A 536 -17.52 36.61 -4.99
N LEU A 537 -16.51 36.21 -4.21
CA LEU A 537 -15.61 37.09 -3.47
C LEU A 537 -14.26 37.13 -4.20
N VAL A 538 -13.94 38.29 -4.79
CA VAL A 538 -12.74 38.46 -5.62
C VAL A 538 -11.69 39.24 -4.86
N VAL A 539 -10.45 38.77 -4.89
CA VAL A 539 -9.28 39.45 -4.32
C VAL A 539 -8.21 39.65 -5.42
N GLU A 540 -7.64 40.84 -5.51
CA GLU A 540 -6.44 41.12 -6.33
C GLU A 540 -5.38 41.75 -5.42
N ARG A 541 -4.16 41.21 -5.39
CA ARG A 541 -3.00 41.85 -4.75
C ARG A 541 -2.03 42.33 -5.82
N LYS A 542 -1.81 43.64 -5.87
CA LYS A 542 -1.07 44.32 -6.93
C LYS A 542 0.01 45.22 -6.35
N GLN A 543 1.25 45.12 -6.85
CA GLN A 543 2.29 46.08 -6.47
C GLN A 543 2.01 47.43 -7.15
N VAL A 544 1.98 48.52 -6.37
CA VAL A 544 1.67 49.86 -6.86
C VAL A 544 2.94 50.70 -6.95
N ASN A 545 3.15 51.32 -8.12
CA ASN A 545 4.25 52.22 -8.47
C ASN A 545 5.66 51.62 -8.32
N ASP A 546 6.17 51.03 -9.40
CA ASP A 546 7.58 50.64 -9.58
C ASP A 546 8.50 51.87 -9.82
N LEU A 547 8.44 52.86 -8.93
CA LEU A 547 9.56 53.78 -8.76
C LEU A 547 10.71 52.98 -8.16
N LYS A 548 11.60 52.51 -9.04
CA LYS A 548 12.95 52.05 -8.70
C LYS A 548 13.80 53.23 -8.24
N ASP A 549 13.36 53.89 -7.16
CA ASP A 549 14.15 54.79 -6.32
C ASP A 549 15.24 53.97 -5.62
N ARG A 550 16.21 53.53 -6.42
CA ARG A 550 17.56 53.18 -5.98
C ARG A 550 18.19 54.47 -5.47
N SER A 551 17.73 54.96 -4.33
CA SER A 551 18.21 56.22 -3.75
C SER A 551 19.67 56.01 -3.36
N PHE A 552 20.60 56.48 -4.20
CA PHE A 552 21.98 55.99 -4.23
C PHE A 552 22.88 56.49 -3.08
N PHE A 553 22.32 57.05 -2.00
CA PHE A 553 23.06 57.60 -0.88
C PHE A 553 23.88 56.53 -0.11
N GLY A 554 25.20 56.71 -0.05
CA GLY A 554 26.13 55.88 0.73
C GLY A 554 26.34 54.47 0.18
N ASN A 555 26.80 53.53 1.03
CA ASN A 555 27.01 52.13 0.66
C ASN A 555 25.75 51.24 0.77
N THR A 556 24.58 51.85 0.99
CA THR A 556 23.33 51.14 1.31
C THR A 556 22.41 51.11 0.10
N ARG A 557 21.77 49.97 -0.14
CA ARG A 557 20.71 49.78 -1.11
C ARG A 557 19.38 49.84 -0.37
N ILE A 558 18.47 50.66 -0.89
CA ILE A 558 17.10 50.83 -0.37
C ILE A 558 16.15 50.21 -1.40
N VAL A 559 15.20 49.41 -0.93
CA VAL A 559 14.11 48.84 -1.74
C VAL A 559 12.80 49.09 -1.03
N LYS A 560 11.96 49.95 -1.61
CA LYS A 560 10.58 50.15 -1.16
C LYS A 560 9.67 49.10 -1.80
N ARG A 561 8.65 48.68 -1.06
CA ARG A 561 7.53 47.88 -1.52
C ARG A 561 6.23 48.56 -1.10
N ASN A 562 5.24 48.54 -1.99
CA ASN A 562 3.89 49.01 -1.74
C ASN A 562 2.94 48.13 -2.55
N TYR A 563 1.97 47.51 -1.88
CA TYR A 563 0.96 46.66 -2.49
C TYR A 563 -0.43 47.19 -2.13
N GLU A 564 -1.29 47.27 -3.13
CA GLU A 564 -2.72 47.48 -2.96
C GLU A 564 -3.42 46.12 -3.09
N ILE A 565 -4.25 45.82 -2.09
CA ILE A 565 -5.11 44.64 -2.04
C ILE A 565 -6.53 45.13 -2.25
N THR A 566 -7.13 44.76 -3.38
CA THR A 566 -8.54 45.06 -3.68
C THR A 566 -9.38 43.85 -3.32
N LEU A 567 -10.41 44.06 -2.49
CA LEU A 567 -11.42 43.06 -2.12
C LEU A 567 -12.76 43.48 -2.71
N ARG A 568 -13.47 42.56 -3.38
CA ARG A 568 -14.77 42.84 -4.02
C ARG A 568 -15.78 41.74 -3.72
N ASN A 569 -16.90 42.13 -3.14
CA ASN A 569 -18.03 41.25 -2.84
C ASN A 569 -19.09 41.37 -3.94
N ASN A 570 -19.35 40.28 -4.67
CA ASN A 570 -20.41 40.24 -5.69
C ASN A 570 -21.71 39.59 -5.19
N LYS A 571 -21.83 39.30 -3.88
CA LYS A 571 -23.06 38.80 -3.26
C LYS A 571 -24.05 39.93 -2.97
N SER A 572 -25.30 39.53 -2.77
CA SER A 572 -26.38 40.37 -2.22
C SER A 572 -26.34 40.52 -0.70
N SER A 573 -25.40 39.85 -0.01
CA SER A 573 -25.21 39.91 1.44
C SER A 573 -23.87 40.54 1.82
N ASN A 574 -23.81 41.18 2.99
CA ASN A 574 -22.54 41.59 3.61
C ASN A 574 -21.72 40.35 4.03
N VAL A 575 -20.40 40.50 4.11
CA VAL A 575 -19.46 39.43 4.51
C VAL A 575 -18.32 40.04 5.32
N GLU A 576 -17.92 39.45 6.44
CA GLU A 576 -16.61 39.72 7.06
C GLU A 576 -15.56 38.82 6.41
N ILE A 577 -14.41 39.39 5.99
CA ILE A 577 -13.27 38.64 5.46
C ILE A 577 -12.03 38.90 6.32
N THR A 578 -11.39 37.84 6.79
CA THR A 578 -10.05 37.90 7.39
C THR A 578 -8.99 37.81 6.28
N LEU A 579 -8.28 38.92 6.08
CA LEU A 579 -7.23 39.10 5.07
C LEU A 579 -5.85 39.03 5.75
N LEU A 580 -4.96 38.19 5.23
CA LEU A 580 -3.56 38.09 5.66
C LEU A 580 -2.57 38.54 4.56
N ASP A 581 -1.53 39.23 4.98
CA ASP A 581 -0.32 39.53 4.19
C ASP A 581 0.93 39.45 5.10
N ARG A 582 2.12 39.73 4.58
CA ARG A 582 3.39 39.61 5.32
C ARG A 582 4.35 40.76 5.01
N ILE A 583 4.89 41.34 6.07
CA ILE A 583 6.09 42.19 6.04
C ILE A 583 7.29 41.27 6.35
N PRO A 584 8.37 41.27 5.54
CA PRO A 584 9.52 40.42 5.81
C PRO A 584 10.23 40.83 7.11
N ILE A 585 10.54 39.86 7.96
CA ILE A 585 11.37 40.02 9.16
C ILE A 585 12.84 39.77 8.82
N SER A 586 13.76 40.41 9.55
CA SER A 586 15.20 40.23 9.36
C SER A 586 15.84 39.56 10.58
N GLN A 587 16.50 38.43 10.35
CA GLN A 587 17.39 37.79 11.34
C GLN A 587 18.84 38.31 11.26
N ASN A 588 19.15 39.24 10.36
CA ASN A 588 20.49 39.76 10.15
C ASN A 588 20.55 41.27 10.39
N ARG A 589 21.37 41.70 11.35
CA ARG A 589 21.59 43.12 11.71
C ARG A 589 22.00 44.04 10.54
N ASP A 590 22.58 43.49 9.48
CA ASP A 590 22.96 44.23 8.27
C ASP A 590 21.75 44.60 7.39
N ILE A 591 20.63 43.90 7.55
CA ILE A 591 19.38 44.08 6.79
C ILE A 591 18.33 44.66 7.74
N LYS A 592 17.85 45.87 7.44
CA LYS A 592 16.79 46.52 8.21
C LYS A 592 15.50 46.59 7.40
N VAL A 593 14.37 46.44 8.09
CA VAL A 593 13.03 46.65 7.52
C VAL A 593 12.37 47.76 8.34
N GLU A 594 12.05 48.86 7.66
CA GLU A 594 11.64 50.13 8.26
C GLU A 594 10.47 50.73 7.45
N ASN A 595 9.92 51.87 7.88
CA ASN A 595 8.84 52.59 7.18
C ASN A 595 7.61 51.71 6.87
N LEU A 596 7.14 50.96 7.88
CA LEU A 596 5.98 50.08 7.76
C LEU A 596 4.67 50.89 7.74
N ALA A 597 3.75 50.56 6.84
CA ALA A 597 2.36 50.99 6.90
C ALA A 597 1.43 49.86 6.41
N TYR A 598 0.28 49.71 7.08
CA TYR A 598 -0.59 48.53 6.96
C TYR A 598 -2.07 48.82 7.29
N ASP A 599 -2.55 50.06 7.06
CA ASP A 599 -3.96 50.47 7.16
C ASP A 599 -4.74 49.90 8.36
N ASN A 600 -4.23 50.16 9.57
CA ASN A 600 -4.81 49.76 10.85
C ASN A 600 -5.02 48.25 11.07
N ALA A 601 -4.30 47.39 10.34
CA ALA A 601 -4.21 45.96 10.64
C ALA A 601 -3.61 45.67 12.03
N SER A 602 -3.86 44.46 12.52
CA SER A 602 -2.97 43.83 13.50
C SER A 602 -1.65 43.44 12.83
N TYR A 603 -0.53 43.57 13.55
CA TYR A 603 0.80 43.18 13.07
C TYR A 603 1.53 42.35 14.13
N ASP A 604 1.94 41.14 13.75
CA ASP A 604 2.84 40.28 14.54
C ASP A 604 4.29 40.64 14.21
N ASP A 605 5.01 41.24 15.18
CA ASP A 605 6.39 41.69 15.03
C ASP A 605 7.42 40.55 15.04
N LYS A 606 7.04 39.36 15.52
CA LYS A 606 7.91 38.16 15.58
C LYS A 606 7.84 37.36 14.28
N ASN A 607 6.65 37.22 13.72
CA ASN A 607 6.38 36.41 12.52
C ASN A 607 6.25 37.25 11.23
N GLY A 608 6.07 38.57 11.35
CA GLY A 608 5.89 39.48 10.22
C GLY A 608 4.49 39.47 9.60
N VAL A 609 3.52 38.81 10.23
CA VAL A 609 2.16 38.63 9.69
C VAL A 609 1.34 39.90 9.91
N VAL A 610 0.62 40.33 8.87
CA VAL A 610 -0.33 41.45 8.91
C VAL A 610 -1.73 40.90 8.71
N THR A 611 -2.67 41.29 9.58
CA THR A 611 -4.05 40.77 9.57
C THR A 611 -5.08 41.88 9.66
N TRP A 612 -5.97 41.96 8.67
CA TRP A 612 -7.18 42.80 8.71
C TRP A 612 -8.41 41.91 8.85
N LYS A 613 -9.34 42.29 9.72
CA LYS A 613 -10.76 41.93 9.56
C LYS A 613 -11.43 43.01 8.71
N VAL A 614 -12.15 42.59 7.67
CA VAL A 614 -12.73 43.49 6.67
C VAL A 614 -14.23 43.20 6.54
N ASP A 615 -15.05 44.04 7.16
CA ASP A 615 -16.47 44.16 6.81
C ASP A 615 -16.60 44.62 5.35
N LEU A 616 -17.16 43.76 4.51
CA LEU A 616 -17.30 43.97 3.07
C LEU A 616 -18.78 43.91 2.65
N PRO A 617 -19.46 45.06 2.56
CA PRO A 617 -20.88 45.12 2.23
C PRO A 617 -21.27 44.45 0.90
N ALA A 618 -22.55 44.12 0.75
CA ALA A 618 -23.10 43.57 -0.49
C ALA A 618 -22.76 44.45 -1.71
N SER A 619 -22.38 43.82 -2.83
CA SER A 619 -22.03 44.49 -4.09
C SER A 619 -20.94 45.58 -4.00
N SER A 620 -20.08 45.55 -2.97
CA SER A 620 -19.07 46.58 -2.69
C SER A 620 -17.64 46.21 -3.12
N LEU A 621 -16.75 47.20 -3.07
CA LEU A 621 -15.31 47.06 -3.30
C LEU A 621 -14.56 47.88 -2.25
N GLU A 622 -13.71 47.21 -1.47
CA GLU A 622 -12.81 47.79 -0.47
C GLU A 622 -11.35 47.67 -0.92
N LYS A 623 -10.48 48.50 -0.34
CA LYS A 623 -9.04 48.48 -0.58
C LYS A 623 -8.25 48.55 0.71
N ARG A 624 -7.20 47.74 0.83
CA ARG A 624 -6.19 47.83 1.89
C ARG A 624 -4.82 47.96 1.26
N SER A 625 -3.93 48.74 1.86
CA SER A 625 -2.56 48.93 1.41
C SER A 625 -1.55 48.47 2.45
N ILE A 626 -0.42 47.97 1.95
CA ILE A 626 0.70 47.49 2.77
C ILE A 626 2.01 47.91 2.12
N SER A 627 2.86 48.59 2.89
CA SER A 627 4.15 49.08 2.42
C SER A 627 5.24 48.96 3.48
N TYR A 628 6.48 48.81 3.00
CA TYR A 628 7.68 48.66 3.82
C TYR A 628 8.94 49.01 3.01
N GLU A 629 10.03 49.33 3.71
CA GLU A 629 11.31 49.70 3.13
C GLU A 629 12.44 48.80 3.67
N VAL A 630 13.08 48.04 2.78
CA VAL A 630 14.20 47.15 3.12
C VAL A 630 15.52 47.83 2.77
N LYS A 631 16.44 47.90 3.75
CA LYS A 631 17.76 48.54 3.65
C LYS A 631 18.86 47.50 3.88
N TYR A 632 19.81 47.38 2.96
CA TYR A 632 20.88 46.38 3.03
C TYR A 632 22.15 46.83 2.29
N PRO A 633 23.33 46.20 2.51
CA PRO A 633 24.58 46.59 1.84
C PRO A 633 24.52 46.40 0.32
N LYS A 634 25.08 47.34 -0.47
CA LYS A 634 25.02 47.33 -1.95
C LYS A 634 25.72 46.12 -2.59
N ASP A 635 26.70 45.54 -1.91
CA ASP A 635 27.49 44.37 -2.29
C ASP A 635 26.77 43.03 -2.07
N LYS A 636 25.70 43.01 -1.27
CA LYS A 636 24.96 41.79 -0.90
C LYS A 636 23.65 41.66 -1.67
N PHE A 637 23.28 40.42 -1.97
CA PHE A 637 21.95 40.07 -2.47
C PHE A 637 21.06 39.64 -1.29
N VAL A 638 19.77 39.94 -1.38
CA VAL A 638 18.74 39.61 -0.38
C VAL A 638 17.55 39.08 -1.17
N ASN A 639 16.98 37.95 -0.76
CA ASN A 639 15.69 37.53 -1.31
C ASN A 639 14.58 38.38 -0.69
N LEU A 640 13.68 38.92 -1.51
CA LEU A 640 12.66 39.89 -1.11
C LEU A 640 11.24 39.49 -1.50
N ASP A 641 11.10 38.31 -2.11
CA ASP A 641 9.87 37.75 -2.66
C ASP A 641 9.69 36.31 -2.10
#